data_AF-A0A7C2R167-F1
#
_entry.id   AF-A0A7C2R167-F1
#
_cell.length_a   1.000
_cell.length_b   1.000
_cell.length_c   1.000
_cell.angle_alpha   90.00
_cell.angle_beta   90.00
_cell.angle_gamma   90.00
#
_symmetry.space_group_name_H-M   'P 1'
#
loop_
_entity.id
_entity.type
_entity.pdbx_description
1 polymer ?
#
loop_
_entity_poly.entity_id
_entity_poly.type
_entity_poly.pdbx_seq_one_letter_code
_entity_poly.pdbx_strand_id
1 'polypeptide(L)'
;MKKEKKFNKKQRTAPCFCSCSYLLFILIVVIVFFVIHPQNILASPLNYVPLDSWVYSAISRLETLRAFAGNNTVATNTLPLTRIEIAHLIDTALFNIQKGKNEFKDWELALMEKLVLEFQEELASIDVEVISINSDTTSSDSRSNSDPNSTSNSSSNSDFSSDPAAPAPNAHPSNNGLYESLKYFAQHEKFCSSCSSNLSLGLLNPQMSRKDMAILLDEIIYQIQTNQTPLSTLSDQDLEKLEALIIALNDELSSQGLKIVKLNKTTILLDNIKTTLEFNPYFTQRVDFLYPGNQSKLFSELGVKVSAALSESSALYLDYSLEMDYLLDRHLTHLLNNQLNQAYLTLALPSFEIRLPSNTPFFPSLSSLEFPALDLVVGRDSMKWGPGYQGNLVLSTNAPAFDMLKYSGTVDLSDFGGGNGSLNFTKFFSLLDPLKGEDRYFTGQRLEYKPFDYLTLGLSETAIISQESSPLFLNPLPFIPPYYLTRWIADVLGQPSEINSYVGLDVELNFSPGIKLYGEFMADDFILTPKTNPYPNRTGYLAGLYFADPLDIGDTDFRIEYTHINNYVYYSTHPWQDYLYQGEYIGDTLGPDADRLYLELTHQLSDKIDLSLSYTHQRHGEGQVGLPLPSDPIMANENIFLSGIIEKKQAYQAEISYEISPQWALSASATLNNIKNIDNMVGEKEKNTYFQMELNYEF
;
A
#
# COMPACT_ATOMS: atom_id res chain seq x y z
N MET A 1 -67.61 10.94 3.94
CA MET A 1 -68.08 11.01 2.54
C MET A 1 -66.88 11.25 1.63
N LYS A 2 -66.74 10.40 0.61
CA LYS A 2 -65.71 10.40 -0.45
C LYS A 2 -65.58 11.72 -1.22
N LYS A 3 -64.36 12.06 -1.66
CA LYS A 3 -63.91 12.31 -3.06
C LYS A 3 -62.52 12.99 -3.01
N GLU A 4 -61.40 12.34 -3.34
CA GLU A 4 -60.85 11.94 -4.66
C GLU A 4 -60.71 13.05 -5.74
N LYS A 5 -59.46 13.14 -6.25
CA LYS A 5 -58.92 13.70 -7.52
C LYS A 5 -58.02 14.93 -7.33
N LYS A 6 -56.86 15.07 -7.97
CA LYS A 6 -56.14 14.27 -9.00
C LYS A 6 -54.70 14.78 -9.06
N PHE A 7 -53.79 13.88 -9.41
CA PHE A 7 -52.44 14.12 -9.91
C PHE A 7 -52.33 15.30 -10.89
N ASN A 8 -51.25 16.08 -10.77
CA ASN A 8 -50.58 16.63 -11.94
C ASN A 8 -49.05 16.66 -11.75
N LYS A 9 -48.39 15.83 -12.57
CA LYS A 9 -46.97 15.59 -12.68
C LYS A 9 -46.40 16.66 -13.63
N LYS A 10 -45.39 17.43 -13.22
CA LYS A 10 -44.55 18.20 -14.16
C LYS A 10 -43.09 18.01 -13.78
N GLN A 11 -42.38 17.36 -14.70
CA GLN A 11 -40.95 17.15 -14.76
C GLN A 11 -40.17 18.47 -14.69
N ARG A 12 -39.09 18.48 -13.89
CA ARG A 12 -37.86 19.27 -14.05
C ARG A 12 -36.72 18.41 -13.49
N THR A 13 -36.15 17.53 -14.32
CA THR A 13 -34.79 17.65 -14.90
C THR A 13 -33.69 17.67 -13.83
N ALA A 14 -33.20 16.47 -13.51
CA ALA A 14 -31.91 16.27 -12.84
C ALA A 14 -30.77 16.71 -13.77
N PRO A 15 -29.73 17.40 -13.27
CA PRO A 15 -28.48 17.50 -14.01
C PRO A 15 -27.75 16.16 -13.92
N CYS A 16 -27.37 15.67 -15.09
CA CYS A 16 -26.66 14.43 -15.33
C CYS A 16 -25.19 14.60 -14.89
N PHE A 17 -24.82 14.07 -13.72
CA PHE A 17 -23.42 13.92 -13.28
C PHE A 17 -22.93 12.45 -13.34
N CYS A 18 -23.71 11.57 -13.97
CA CYS A 18 -23.40 10.14 -14.05
C CYS A 18 -22.60 9.75 -15.31
N SER A 19 -22.36 10.69 -16.24
CA SER A 19 -21.71 10.39 -17.53
C SER A 19 -20.18 10.51 -17.50
N CYS A 20 -19.58 11.27 -16.59
CA CYS A 20 -18.12 11.46 -16.58
C CYS A 20 -17.37 10.27 -15.95
N SER A 21 -17.83 9.72 -14.83
CA SER A 21 -17.26 8.49 -14.26
C SER A 21 -17.49 7.26 -15.14
N TYR A 22 -18.61 7.19 -15.86
CA TYR A 22 -18.89 6.07 -16.76
C TYR A 22 -18.07 6.16 -18.05
N LEU A 23 -17.82 7.37 -18.58
CA LEU A 23 -16.88 7.57 -19.70
C LEU A 23 -15.44 7.33 -19.29
N LEU A 24 -15.03 7.75 -18.08
CA LEU A 24 -13.69 7.50 -17.58
C LEU A 24 -13.47 6.00 -17.31
N PHE A 25 -14.47 5.32 -16.75
CA PHE A 25 -14.45 3.87 -16.55
C PHE A 25 -14.44 3.10 -17.88
N ILE A 26 -15.25 3.48 -18.86
CA ILE A 26 -15.20 2.88 -20.21
C ILE A 26 -13.87 3.21 -20.90
N LEU A 27 -13.32 4.41 -20.74
CA LEU A 27 -12.03 4.78 -21.31
C LEU A 27 -10.90 3.98 -20.65
N ILE A 28 -10.92 3.80 -19.33
CA ILE A 28 -9.96 2.99 -18.58
C ILE A 28 -10.11 1.52 -18.96
N VAL A 29 -11.33 0.98 -19.06
CA VAL A 29 -11.57 -0.41 -19.49
C VAL A 29 -11.14 -0.59 -20.95
N VAL A 30 -11.39 0.36 -21.85
CA VAL A 30 -10.95 0.29 -23.26
C VAL A 30 -9.43 0.44 -23.38
N ILE A 31 -8.81 1.29 -22.56
CA ILE A 31 -7.34 1.41 -22.50
C ILE A 31 -6.74 0.11 -21.94
N VAL A 32 -7.30 -0.46 -20.88
CA VAL A 32 -6.87 -1.76 -20.33
C VAL A 32 -7.07 -2.88 -21.36
N PHE A 33 -8.18 -2.87 -22.11
CA PHE A 33 -8.48 -3.89 -23.14
C PHE A 33 -7.68 -3.72 -24.44
N PHE A 34 -7.18 -2.51 -24.76
CA PHE A 34 -6.31 -2.26 -25.92
C PHE A 34 -4.82 -2.33 -25.60
N VAL A 35 -4.42 -2.08 -24.34
CA VAL A 35 -3.02 -2.23 -23.87
C VAL A 35 -2.70 -3.70 -23.59
N ILE A 36 -3.67 -4.50 -23.16
CA ILE A 36 -3.52 -5.95 -23.10
C ILE A 36 -3.84 -6.52 -24.49
N HIS A 37 -2.81 -6.85 -25.28
CA HIS A 37 -3.03 -7.76 -26.40
C HIS A 37 -3.64 -9.05 -25.83
N PRO A 38 -4.83 -9.49 -26.27
CA PRO A 38 -5.34 -10.78 -25.86
C PRO A 38 -4.44 -11.85 -26.50
N GLN A 39 -3.41 -12.26 -25.76
CA GLN A 39 -2.87 -13.58 -25.95
C GLN A 39 -4.01 -14.52 -25.59
N ASN A 40 -4.47 -15.30 -26.56
CA ASN A 40 -5.44 -16.35 -26.31
C ASN A 40 -4.83 -17.30 -25.28
N ILE A 41 -5.14 -17.11 -24.00
CA ILE A 41 -4.88 -18.11 -22.97
C ILE A 41 -5.86 -19.24 -23.26
N LEU A 42 -5.41 -20.18 -24.10
CA LEU A 42 -5.93 -21.53 -24.09
C LEU A 42 -5.55 -22.08 -22.72
N ALA A 43 -6.45 -21.92 -21.76
CA ALA A 43 -6.42 -22.68 -20.52
C ALA A 43 -6.36 -24.17 -20.91
N SER A 44 -5.16 -24.74 -20.85
CA SER A 44 -4.98 -26.18 -21.00
C SER A 44 -5.25 -26.83 -19.65
N PRO A 45 -6.14 -27.82 -19.57
CA PRO A 45 -6.49 -28.46 -18.31
C PRO A 45 -5.28 -29.25 -17.78
N LEU A 46 -4.97 -29.10 -16.48
CA LEU A 46 -4.24 -30.04 -15.61
C LEU A 46 -3.62 -31.25 -16.34
N ASN A 47 -2.52 -31.03 -17.05
CA ASN A 47 -1.75 -32.09 -17.69
C ASN A 47 -0.65 -32.54 -16.74
N TYR A 48 -0.79 -33.76 -16.20
CA TYR A 48 0.24 -34.40 -15.40
C TYR A 48 1.36 -34.94 -16.29
N VAL A 49 2.60 -34.88 -15.82
CA VAL A 49 3.73 -35.52 -16.49
C VAL A 49 3.73 -37.02 -16.18
N PRO A 50 3.73 -37.90 -17.20
CA PRO A 50 3.74 -39.36 -17.01
C PRO A 50 4.91 -39.82 -16.13
N LEU A 51 4.65 -40.74 -15.19
CA LEU A 51 5.63 -41.21 -14.18
C LEU A 51 6.92 -41.82 -14.78
N ASP A 52 6.88 -42.26 -16.03
CA ASP A 52 8.00 -42.79 -16.80
C ASP A 52 8.80 -41.71 -17.56
N SER A 53 8.43 -40.44 -17.42
CA SER A 53 9.11 -39.31 -18.05
C SER A 53 10.53 -39.10 -17.52
N TRP A 54 11.43 -38.73 -18.42
CA TRP A 54 12.81 -38.33 -18.10
C TRP A 54 12.88 -37.14 -17.13
N VAL A 55 11.81 -36.35 -17.04
CA VAL A 55 11.70 -35.16 -16.20
C VAL A 55 11.87 -35.49 -14.72
N TYR A 56 11.32 -36.59 -14.22
CA TYR A 56 11.49 -36.96 -12.81
C TYR A 56 12.93 -37.31 -12.47
N SER A 57 13.65 -37.95 -13.40
CA SER A 57 15.09 -38.20 -13.21
C SER A 57 15.91 -36.91 -13.17
N ALA A 58 15.49 -35.90 -13.95
CA ALA A 58 16.12 -34.58 -13.95
C ALA A 58 15.82 -33.81 -12.66
N ILE A 59 14.56 -33.80 -12.20
CA ILE A 59 14.13 -33.17 -10.94
C ILE A 59 14.86 -33.81 -9.76
N SER A 60 14.89 -35.14 -9.65
CA SER A 60 15.64 -35.81 -8.58
C SER A 60 17.13 -35.44 -8.61
N ARG A 61 17.74 -35.32 -9.79
CA ARG A 61 19.13 -34.87 -9.92
C ARG A 61 19.30 -33.44 -9.41
N LEU A 62 18.44 -32.51 -9.82
CA LEU A 62 18.48 -31.11 -9.39
C LEU A 62 18.20 -30.95 -7.89
N GLU A 63 17.33 -31.78 -7.33
CA GLU A 63 17.06 -31.84 -5.90
C GLU A 63 18.30 -32.30 -5.11
N THR A 64 19.07 -33.27 -5.62
CA THR A 64 20.37 -33.63 -5.00
C THR A 64 21.39 -32.50 -5.01
N LEU A 65 21.27 -31.57 -5.97
CA LEU A 65 22.09 -30.37 -6.07
C LEU A 65 21.53 -29.20 -5.26
N ARG A 66 20.43 -29.41 -4.51
CA ARG A 66 19.69 -28.36 -3.80
C ARG A 66 19.26 -27.20 -4.72
N ALA A 67 18.97 -27.52 -5.99
CA ALA A 67 18.53 -26.55 -6.98
C ALA A 67 17.23 -25.82 -6.57
N PHE A 68 16.34 -26.51 -5.84
CA PHE A 68 15.04 -25.99 -5.44
C PHE A 68 15.01 -25.41 -4.01
N ALA A 69 16.18 -25.11 -3.43
CA ALA A 69 16.25 -24.58 -2.07
C ALA A 69 15.46 -23.26 -1.93
N GLY A 70 14.49 -23.22 -1.01
CA GLY A 70 13.59 -22.07 -0.82
C GLY A 70 12.27 -22.14 -1.59
N ASN A 71 12.02 -23.21 -2.35
CA ASN A 71 10.69 -23.49 -2.91
C ASN A 71 9.77 -24.06 -1.82
N ASN A 72 8.70 -23.33 -1.49
CA ASN A 72 7.65 -23.77 -0.56
C ASN A 72 6.32 -24.09 -1.28
N THR A 73 6.28 -23.91 -2.61
CA THR A 73 5.06 -23.96 -3.41
C THR A 73 4.83 -25.32 -4.05
N VAL A 74 5.90 -26.10 -4.30
CA VAL A 74 5.81 -27.41 -4.96
C VAL A 74 6.45 -28.50 -4.11
N ALA A 75 5.64 -29.51 -3.76
CA ALA A 75 6.09 -30.68 -3.03
C ALA A 75 6.64 -31.74 -4.00
N THR A 76 7.96 -31.86 -4.14
CA THR A 76 8.62 -32.82 -5.05
C THR A 76 8.28 -34.30 -4.75
N ASN A 77 7.74 -34.59 -3.56
CA ASN A 77 7.33 -35.92 -3.11
C ASN A 77 5.88 -36.29 -3.46
N THR A 78 5.10 -35.39 -4.09
CA THR A 78 3.71 -35.67 -4.53
C THR A 78 3.65 -36.01 -6.02
N LEU A 79 4.13 -37.19 -6.39
CA LEU A 79 4.08 -37.68 -7.78
C LEU A 79 2.68 -38.24 -8.14
N PRO A 80 2.16 -38.00 -9.36
CA PRO A 80 2.75 -37.25 -10.46
C PRO A 80 2.60 -35.73 -10.30
N LEU A 81 3.60 -34.97 -10.76
CA LEU A 81 3.56 -33.51 -10.81
C LEU A 81 2.88 -33.04 -12.10
N THR A 82 2.18 -31.91 -12.01
CA THR A 82 1.63 -31.18 -13.14
C THR A 82 2.74 -30.46 -13.91
N ARG A 83 2.51 -30.20 -15.20
CA ARG A 83 3.48 -29.44 -16.01
C ARG A 83 3.73 -28.03 -15.47
N ILE A 84 2.74 -27.40 -14.81
CA ILE A 84 2.87 -26.07 -14.18
C ILE A 84 3.70 -26.11 -12.88
N GLU A 85 3.54 -27.15 -12.05
CA GLU A 85 4.39 -27.36 -10.87
C GLU A 85 5.85 -27.57 -11.28
N ILE A 86 6.09 -28.26 -12.40
CA ILE A 86 7.43 -28.44 -12.94
C ILE A 86 8.00 -27.13 -13.47
N ALA A 87 7.19 -26.28 -14.11
CA ALA A 87 7.62 -24.95 -14.54
C ALA A 87 8.05 -24.08 -13.33
N HIS A 88 7.31 -24.10 -12.22
CA HIS A 88 7.73 -23.42 -10.98
C HIS A 88 9.02 -23.98 -10.36
N LEU A 89 9.24 -25.30 -10.43
CA LEU A 89 10.50 -25.92 -10.01
C LEU A 89 11.67 -25.44 -10.88
N ILE A 90 11.47 -25.39 -12.21
CA ILE A 90 12.46 -24.89 -13.16
C ILE A 90 12.78 -23.41 -12.87
N ASP A 91 11.76 -22.57 -12.66
CA ASP A 91 11.91 -21.15 -12.29
C ASP A 91 12.76 -21.00 -11.00
N THR A 92 12.46 -21.78 -9.97
CA THR A 92 13.23 -21.77 -8.70
C THR A 92 14.68 -22.19 -8.92
N ALA A 93 14.92 -23.24 -9.72
CA ALA A 93 16.26 -23.70 -10.03
C ALA A 93 17.06 -22.63 -10.79
N LEU A 94 16.45 -21.97 -11.78
CA LEU A 94 17.04 -20.85 -12.50
C LEU A 94 17.38 -19.71 -11.53
N PHE A 95 16.46 -19.33 -10.64
CA PHE A 95 16.69 -18.31 -9.62
C PHE A 95 17.87 -18.63 -8.67
N ASN A 96 18.04 -19.89 -8.27
CA ASN A 96 19.13 -20.29 -7.39
C ASN A 96 20.49 -20.37 -8.11
N ILE A 97 20.50 -20.71 -9.41
CA ILE A 97 21.69 -20.59 -10.26
C ILE A 97 22.09 -19.11 -10.38
N GLN A 98 21.11 -18.21 -10.60
CA GLN A 98 21.35 -16.75 -10.71
C GLN A 98 22.02 -16.16 -9.46
N LYS A 99 21.60 -16.56 -8.25
CA LYS A 99 22.18 -16.05 -7.00
C LYS A 99 23.58 -16.61 -6.69
N GLY A 100 24.17 -17.41 -7.58
CA GLY A 100 25.46 -18.06 -7.36
C GLY A 100 25.45 -19.04 -6.18
N LYS A 101 24.27 -19.48 -5.73
CA LYS A 101 24.13 -20.42 -4.62
C LYS A 101 24.56 -21.83 -5.03
N ASN A 102 24.43 -22.15 -6.31
CA ASN A 102 24.76 -23.45 -6.88
C ASN A 102 25.66 -23.29 -8.12
N GLU A 103 26.86 -23.87 -8.10
CA GLU A 103 27.72 -24.00 -9.29
C GLU A 103 27.37 -25.29 -10.04
N PHE A 104 26.69 -25.15 -11.19
CA PHE A 104 26.37 -26.29 -12.05
C PHE A 104 27.50 -26.58 -13.04
N LYS A 105 27.76 -27.86 -13.29
CA LYS A 105 28.69 -28.31 -14.34
C LYS A 105 28.05 -28.17 -15.73
N ASP A 106 28.86 -28.16 -16.78
CA ASP A 106 28.40 -27.99 -18.17
C ASP A 106 27.25 -28.94 -18.57
N TRP A 107 27.27 -30.18 -18.09
CA TRP A 107 26.21 -31.15 -18.38
C TRP A 107 24.93 -30.96 -17.54
N GLU A 108 25.03 -30.35 -16.35
CA GLU A 108 23.90 -29.98 -15.49
C GLU A 108 23.20 -28.74 -16.07
N LEU A 109 23.97 -27.82 -16.67
CA LEU A 109 23.46 -26.70 -17.45
C LEU A 109 22.74 -27.19 -18.73
N ALA A 110 23.29 -28.17 -19.43
CA ALA A 110 22.61 -28.79 -20.58
C ALA A 110 21.32 -29.53 -20.18
N LEU A 111 21.27 -30.11 -18.98
CA LEU A 111 20.06 -30.73 -18.42
C LEU A 111 18.98 -29.67 -18.11
N MET A 112 19.38 -28.53 -17.55
CA MET A 112 18.49 -27.38 -17.32
C MET A 112 17.95 -26.81 -18.62
N GLU A 113 18.80 -26.63 -19.64
CA GLU A 113 18.39 -26.16 -20.97
C GLU A 113 17.32 -27.07 -21.58
N LYS A 114 17.52 -28.40 -21.49
CA LYS A 114 16.54 -29.36 -21.97
C LYS A 114 15.19 -29.27 -21.24
N LEU A 115 15.20 -29.02 -19.93
CA LEU A 115 13.97 -28.81 -19.14
C LEU A 115 13.27 -27.51 -19.52
N VAL A 116 14.04 -26.42 -19.67
CA VAL A 116 13.52 -25.12 -20.07
C VAL A 116 12.85 -25.18 -21.45
N LEU A 117 13.44 -25.91 -22.39
CA LEU A 117 12.86 -26.13 -23.73
C LEU A 117 11.60 -27.01 -23.69
N GLU A 118 11.59 -28.08 -22.90
CA GLU A 118 10.45 -29.01 -22.80
C GLU A 118 9.21 -28.36 -22.17
N PHE A 119 9.41 -27.39 -21.26
CA PHE A 119 8.34 -26.69 -20.52
C PHE A 119 8.18 -25.23 -20.96
N GLN A 120 8.63 -24.88 -22.17
CA GLN A 120 8.62 -23.49 -22.65
C GLN A 120 7.22 -22.88 -22.64
N GLU A 121 6.19 -23.63 -23.01
CA GLU A 121 4.79 -23.15 -23.00
C GLU A 121 4.29 -22.90 -21.57
N GLU A 122 4.63 -23.78 -20.62
CA GLU A 122 4.26 -23.60 -19.21
C GLU A 122 5.07 -22.49 -18.52
N LEU A 123 6.34 -22.33 -18.88
CA LEU A 123 7.17 -21.22 -18.43
C LEU A 123 6.60 -19.88 -18.92
N ALA A 124 6.20 -19.81 -20.20
CA ALA A 124 5.53 -18.63 -20.73
C ALA A 124 4.20 -18.34 -20.02
N SER A 125 3.48 -19.37 -19.55
CA SER A 125 2.24 -19.19 -18.78
C SER A 125 2.43 -18.68 -17.34
N ILE A 126 3.66 -18.76 -16.80
CA ILE A 126 4.04 -18.18 -15.51
C ILE A 126 4.93 -16.94 -15.69
N ASP A 127 4.80 -16.28 -16.85
CA ASP A 127 5.52 -15.08 -17.26
C ASP A 127 7.06 -15.23 -17.32
N VAL A 128 7.54 -16.46 -17.56
CA VAL A 128 8.97 -16.74 -17.80
C VAL A 128 9.19 -16.92 -19.31
N GLU A 129 9.69 -15.89 -19.97
CA GLU A 129 9.96 -15.91 -21.41
C GLU A 129 11.31 -16.57 -21.74
N VAL A 130 11.28 -17.66 -22.49
CA VAL A 130 12.47 -18.43 -22.88
C VAL A 130 12.93 -18.01 -24.27
N ILE A 131 14.10 -17.36 -24.35
CA ILE A 131 14.72 -16.98 -25.63
C ILE A 131 15.71 -18.05 -26.06
N SER A 132 15.33 -18.86 -27.05
CA SER A 132 16.21 -19.89 -27.64
C SER A 132 17.01 -19.32 -28.82
N ILE A 133 18.34 -19.37 -28.75
CA ILE A 133 19.21 -18.97 -29.86
C ILE A 133 19.65 -20.26 -30.58
N ASN A 134 18.95 -20.57 -31.69
CA ASN A 134 19.12 -21.67 -32.66
C ASN A 134 18.22 -22.91 -32.49
N SER A 135 17.19 -22.98 -33.34
CA SER A 135 16.58 -24.23 -33.79
C SER A 135 16.39 -24.21 -35.31
N ASP A 136 17.47 -24.42 -36.07
CA ASP A 136 17.33 -24.77 -37.49
C ASP A 136 18.34 -25.84 -37.91
N THR A 137 17.84 -27.09 -37.97
CA THR A 137 18.08 -27.99 -39.11
C THR A 137 17.04 -29.13 -39.08
N THR A 138 15.86 -28.81 -39.62
CA THR A 138 14.99 -29.63 -40.50
C THR A 138 14.92 -31.15 -40.33
N SER A 139 13.69 -31.64 -40.16
CA SER A 139 13.27 -33.01 -40.43
C SER A 139 13.13 -33.32 -41.94
N SER A 140 13.41 -34.59 -42.27
CA SER A 140 13.05 -35.37 -43.47
C SER A 140 13.54 -34.90 -44.86
N ASP A 141 14.52 -35.62 -45.43
CA ASP A 141 14.21 -36.49 -46.56
C ASP A 141 15.30 -37.53 -46.89
N SER A 142 14.85 -38.59 -47.56
CA SER A 142 15.48 -39.87 -47.85
C SER A 142 16.80 -39.90 -48.68
N ARG A 143 17.55 -41.00 -48.48
CA ARG A 143 18.47 -41.75 -49.39
C ARG A 143 20.00 -41.65 -49.19
N SER A 144 20.52 -42.81 -48.75
CA SER A 144 21.67 -43.59 -49.27
C SER A 144 23.11 -43.04 -49.24
N ASN A 145 23.93 -43.81 -48.51
CA ASN A 145 25.27 -44.33 -48.82
C ASN A 145 26.54 -43.67 -48.23
N SER A 146 27.34 -44.58 -47.65
CA SER A 146 28.81 -44.67 -47.47
C SER A 146 29.51 -43.75 -46.46
N ASP A 147 29.75 -44.25 -45.24
CA ASP A 147 31.01 -44.86 -44.73
C ASP A 147 32.38 -44.35 -45.28
N PRO A 148 33.51 -44.52 -44.54
CA PRO A 148 34.05 -43.58 -43.55
C PRO A 148 35.55 -43.28 -43.79
N ASN A 149 36.16 -42.39 -42.99
CA ASN A 149 37.60 -42.30 -42.64
C ASN A 149 37.88 -40.91 -42.06
N SER A 150 38.81 -40.64 -41.15
CA SER A 150 39.70 -41.37 -40.26
C SER A 150 40.62 -40.28 -39.69
N THR A 151 40.99 -40.36 -38.42
CA THR A 151 42.32 -39.94 -37.86
C THR A 151 42.74 -38.47 -38.02
N SER A 152 43.46 -37.82 -37.13
CA SER A 152 44.11 -38.10 -35.85
C SER A 152 45.00 -36.88 -35.62
N ASN A 153 45.33 -36.60 -34.36
CA ASN A 153 46.62 -36.04 -33.94
C ASN A 153 46.90 -34.58 -34.34
N SER A 154 47.63 -33.78 -33.57
CA SER A 154 48.18 -33.84 -32.21
C SER A 154 49.05 -32.58 -32.12
N SER A 155 49.24 -32.04 -30.91
CA SER A 155 50.52 -31.48 -30.41
C SER A 155 51.13 -30.28 -31.17
N SER A 156 51.73 -29.26 -30.58
CA SER A 156 52.37 -29.14 -29.26
C SER A 156 53.04 -27.77 -29.19
N ASN A 157 52.99 -27.20 -27.99
CA ASN A 157 54.09 -26.60 -27.22
C ASN A 157 54.94 -25.42 -27.73
N SER A 158 55.31 -24.67 -26.68
CA SER A 158 56.63 -24.07 -26.37
C SER A 158 56.75 -22.58 -26.64
N ASP A 159 57.39 -21.75 -25.81
CA ASP A 159 57.84 -21.79 -24.40
C ASP A 159 58.49 -20.42 -24.13
N PHE A 160 58.48 -20.00 -22.85
CA PHE A 160 59.54 -19.27 -22.12
C PHE A 160 59.83 -17.74 -22.19
N SER A 161 59.73 -17.12 -20.99
CA SER A 161 60.64 -16.14 -20.29
C SER A 161 60.81 -14.69 -20.82
N SER A 162 61.02 -13.61 -20.05
CA SER A 162 61.20 -13.30 -18.61
C SER A 162 61.25 -11.76 -18.40
N ASP A 163 60.76 -11.30 -17.24
CA ASP A 163 60.72 -9.95 -16.59
C ASP A 163 62.07 -9.19 -16.37
N PRO A 164 62.17 -7.98 -15.71
CA PRO A 164 61.22 -6.85 -15.46
C PRO A 164 61.86 -5.41 -15.52
N ALA A 165 61.04 -4.34 -15.55
CA ALA A 165 61.38 -3.00 -14.98
C ALA A 165 60.14 -2.07 -14.84
N ALA A 166 60.01 -1.36 -13.72
CA ALA A 166 58.99 -0.34 -13.40
C ALA A 166 59.68 0.99 -12.95
N PRO A 167 59.02 2.16 -12.69
CA PRO A 167 57.56 2.48 -12.73
C PRO A 167 57.14 3.89 -13.29
N ALA A 168 55.81 4.03 -13.52
CA ALA A 168 54.89 5.20 -13.38
C ALA A 168 54.77 6.30 -14.49
N PRO A 169 53.63 7.04 -14.62
CA PRO A 169 52.26 6.85 -14.09
C PRO A 169 51.08 7.01 -15.11
N ASN A 170 49.96 6.36 -14.79
CA ASN A 170 48.55 6.77 -14.98
C ASN A 170 48.02 7.21 -16.36
N ALA A 171 47.37 6.27 -17.05
CA ALA A 171 46.14 6.52 -17.81
C ALA A 171 45.27 5.26 -17.78
N HIS A 172 44.11 5.31 -17.12
CA HIS A 172 43.08 4.25 -17.19
C HIS A 172 42.52 4.17 -18.62
N PRO A 173 42.50 3.00 -19.28
CA PRO A 173 41.86 2.82 -20.58
C PRO A 173 40.70 1.81 -20.50
N SER A 174 39.42 2.23 -20.54
CA SER A 174 38.29 1.33 -20.95
C SER A 174 36.88 1.96 -21.04
N ASN A 175 36.69 3.21 -21.49
CA ASN A 175 35.33 3.72 -21.83
C ASN A 175 35.03 3.72 -23.34
N ASN A 176 36.01 3.42 -24.19
CA ASN A 176 35.85 3.58 -25.64
C ASN A 176 35.15 2.37 -26.32
N GLY A 177 35.18 1.18 -25.70
CA GLY A 177 34.59 -0.05 -26.27
C GLY A 177 33.06 -0.13 -26.14
N LEU A 178 32.52 0.23 -24.97
CA LEU A 178 31.08 0.20 -24.68
C LEU A 178 30.33 1.24 -25.50
N TYR A 179 30.89 2.44 -25.57
CA TYR A 179 30.36 3.52 -26.40
C TYR A 179 30.27 3.12 -27.88
N GLU A 180 31.33 2.52 -28.45
CA GLU A 180 31.32 2.10 -29.85
C GLU A 180 30.36 0.92 -30.11
N SER A 181 30.13 0.04 -29.13
CA SER A 181 29.09 -1.00 -29.21
C SER A 181 27.66 -0.42 -29.14
N LEU A 182 27.37 0.56 -28.29
CA LEU A 182 26.07 1.23 -28.27
C LEU A 182 25.83 2.07 -29.53
N LYS A 183 26.88 2.75 -30.01
CA LYS A 183 26.86 3.51 -31.26
C LYS A 183 26.62 2.61 -32.48
N TYR A 184 27.11 1.37 -32.45
CA TYR A 184 26.79 0.38 -33.47
C TYR A 184 25.28 0.14 -33.56
N PHE A 185 24.58 -0.04 -32.43
CA PHE A 185 23.12 -0.22 -32.41
C PHE A 185 22.37 1.04 -32.84
N ALA A 186 22.82 2.24 -32.45
CA ALA A 186 22.21 3.50 -32.87
C ALA A 186 22.34 3.78 -34.39
N GLN A 187 23.35 3.20 -35.05
CA GLN A 187 23.56 3.35 -36.49
C GLN A 187 22.91 2.24 -37.32
N HIS A 188 22.45 1.16 -36.67
CA HIS A 188 21.76 0.07 -37.36
C HIS A 188 20.27 0.39 -37.50
N GLU A 189 19.81 0.55 -38.75
CA GLU A 189 18.44 0.96 -39.11
C GLU A 189 17.33 0.07 -38.51
N LYS A 190 17.66 -1.15 -38.04
CA LYS A 190 16.71 -2.09 -37.42
C LYS A 190 16.19 -1.62 -36.05
N PHE A 191 16.99 -0.90 -35.29
CA PHE A 191 16.59 -0.30 -34.00
C PHE A 191 16.19 1.17 -34.14
N CYS A 192 16.20 1.71 -35.36
CA CYS A 192 16.06 3.14 -35.66
C CYS A 192 15.14 3.41 -36.86
N SER A 193 14.10 2.61 -37.06
CA SER A 193 13.16 2.79 -38.18
C SER A 193 12.10 3.87 -37.94
N SER A 194 12.06 4.51 -36.77
CA SER A 194 11.18 5.64 -36.48
C SER A 194 11.86 6.70 -35.60
N CYS A 195 12.77 7.49 -36.17
CA CYS A 195 13.32 8.70 -35.51
C CYS A 195 12.27 9.84 -35.37
N SER A 196 11.03 9.52 -35.02
CA SER A 196 10.00 10.50 -34.64
C SER A 196 9.19 10.11 -33.40
N SER A 197 9.54 9.03 -32.69
CA SER A 197 8.97 8.77 -31.36
C SER A 197 9.91 7.87 -30.53
N ASN A 198 10.47 8.46 -29.48
CA ASN A 198 11.11 7.82 -28.32
C ASN A 198 12.29 6.88 -28.59
N LEU A 199 13.45 7.43 -28.92
CA LEU A 199 14.71 6.73 -28.69
C LEU A 199 15.75 7.69 -28.13
N SER A 200 16.23 7.40 -26.92
CA SER A 200 17.25 8.20 -26.22
C SER A 200 18.65 8.04 -26.84
N LEU A 201 18.82 7.11 -27.79
CA LEU A 201 20.06 6.82 -28.53
C LEU A 201 20.58 8.02 -29.36
N GLY A 202 19.76 9.05 -29.61
CA GLY A 202 20.20 10.33 -30.16
C GLY A 202 21.09 11.16 -29.20
N LEU A 203 21.14 10.80 -27.92
CA LEU A 203 21.93 11.46 -26.86
C LEU A 203 23.31 10.81 -26.65
N LEU A 204 23.77 9.96 -27.58
CA LEU A 204 25.06 9.27 -27.48
C LEU A 204 26.24 10.24 -27.37
N ASN A 205 26.79 10.40 -26.17
CA ASN A 205 27.98 11.19 -25.88
C ASN A 205 29.19 10.28 -25.56
N PRO A 206 30.37 10.49 -26.20
CA PRO A 206 31.62 9.78 -25.88
C PRO A 206 32.05 9.84 -24.41
N GLN A 207 31.50 10.78 -23.61
CA GLN A 207 31.77 10.93 -22.18
C GLN A 207 30.60 10.54 -21.26
N MET A 208 29.61 9.78 -21.75
CA MET A 208 28.48 9.35 -20.92
C MET A 208 28.89 8.39 -19.79
N SER A 209 28.12 8.39 -18.70
CA SER A 209 28.38 7.48 -17.59
C SER A 209 27.96 6.04 -17.93
N ARG A 210 28.53 5.04 -17.23
CA ARG A 210 28.07 3.65 -17.36
C ARG A 210 26.60 3.49 -16.97
N LYS A 211 26.09 4.33 -16.07
CA LYS A 211 24.67 4.36 -15.68
C LYS A 211 23.78 4.80 -16.83
N ASP A 212 24.18 5.83 -17.57
CA ASP A 212 23.45 6.30 -18.76
C ASP A 212 23.54 5.28 -19.91
N MET A 213 24.70 4.61 -20.07
CA MET A 213 24.86 3.49 -21.00
C MET A 213 23.91 2.32 -20.67
N ALA A 214 23.72 2.02 -19.39
CA ALA A 214 22.82 0.97 -18.93
C ALA A 214 21.35 1.30 -19.22
N ILE A 215 20.93 2.56 -19.07
CA ILE A 215 19.58 3.02 -19.44
C ILE A 215 19.34 2.86 -20.95
N LEU A 216 20.33 3.20 -21.78
CA LEU A 216 20.22 3.02 -23.23
C LEU A 216 20.18 1.54 -23.63
N LEU A 217 20.91 0.70 -22.92
CA LEU A 217 20.91 -0.74 -23.15
C LEU A 217 19.58 -1.38 -22.71
N ASP A 218 18.99 -0.94 -21.61
CA ASP A 218 17.65 -1.33 -21.17
C ASP A 218 16.60 -1.03 -22.25
N GLU A 219 16.67 0.16 -22.86
CA GLU A 219 15.75 0.54 -23.94
C GLU A 219 15.91 -0.39 -25.18
N ILE A 220 17.12 -0.83 -25.52
CA ILE A 220 17.37 -1.83 -26.59
C ILE A 220 16.80 -3.20 -26.20
N ILE A 221 16.97 -3.61 -24.94
CA ILE A 221 16.44 -4.87 -24.41
C ILE A 221 14.91 -4.87 -24.47
N TYR A 222 14.27 -3.78 -24.04
CA TYR A 222 12.82 -3.60 -24.07
C TYR A 222 12.23 -3.72 -25.49
N GLN A 223 12.93 -3.20 -26.50
CA GLN A 223 12.53 -3.31 -27.91
C GLN A 223 12.54 -4.76 -28.43
N ILE A 224 13.48 -5.57 -27.94
CA ILE A 224 13.57 -7.00 -28.26
C ILE A 224 12.45 -7.77 -27.54
N GLN A 225 12.20 -7.49 -26.25
CA GLN A 225 11.15 -8.13 -25.46
C GLN A 225 9.74 -7.83 -25.97
N THR A 226 9.46 -6.58 -26.32
CA THR A 226 8.14 -6.17 -26.87
C THR A 226 7.95 -6.57 -28.34
N ASN A 227 8.89 -7.34 -28.90
CA ASN A 227 8.88 -7.85 -30.26
C ASN A 227 8.81 -6.74 -31.34
N GLN A 228 9.21 -5.51 -30.98
CA GLN A 228 9.33 -4.37 -31.91
C GLN A 228 10.51 -4.60 -32.87
N THR A 229 11.55 -5.29 -32.39
CA THR A 229 12.65 -5.80 -33.22
C THR A 229 12.75 -7.32 -33.03
N PRO A 230 12.14 -8.14 -33.91
CA PRO A 230 12.11 -9.59 -33.71
C PRO A 230 13.52 -10.16 -33.69
N LEU A 231 13.81 -11.07 -32.75
CA LEU A 231 15.15 -11.64 -32.55
C LEU A 231 15.70 -12.33 -33.81
N SER A 232 14.82 -12.90 -34.64
CA SER A 232 15.15 -13.50 -35.94
C SER A 232 15.74 -12.52 -36.95
N THR A 233 15.63 -11.21 -36.69
CA THR A 233 16.21 -10.18 -37.54
C THR A 233 17.64 -9.80 -37.14
N LEU A 234 18.15 -10.26 -36.00
CA LEU A 234 19.49 -9.98 -35.51
C LEU A 234 20.52 -10.93 -36.13
N SER A 235 21.66 -10.39 -36.55
CA SER A 235 22.80 -11.19 -36.99
C SER A 235 23.61 -11.71 -35.79
N ASP A 236 24.43 -12.75 -36.00
CA ASP A 236 25.34 -13.27 -34.96
C ASP A 236 26.25 -12.16 -34.39
N GLN A 237 26.66 -11.20 -35.23
CA GLN A 237 27.45 -10.05 -34.82
C GLN A 237 26.67 -9.07 -33.93
N ASP A 238 25.36 -8.92 -34.15
CA ASP A 238 24.49 -8.10 -33.30
C ASP A 238 24.35 -8.74 -31.92
N LEU A 239 24.18 -10.06 -31.88
CA LEU A 239 24.07 -10.84 -30.65
C LEU A 239 25.36 -10.81 -29.82
N GLU A 240 26.53 -10.97 -30.45
CA GLU A 240 27.82 -10.89 -29.76
C GLU A 240 28.06 -9.51 -29.12
N LYS A 241 27.66 -8.43 -29.80
CA LYS A 241 27.81 -7.06 -29.27
C LYS A 241 26.81 -6.76 -28.16
N LEU A 242 25.59 -7.28 -28.27
CA LEU A 242 24.59 -7.16 -27.23
C LEU A 242 25.02 -7.91 -25.97
N GLU A 243 25.55 -9.13 -26.13
CA GLU A 243 26.12 -9.93 -25.04
C GLU A 243 27.28 -9.20 -24.35
N ALA A 244 28.20 -8.62 -25.13
CA ALA A 244 29.34 -7.88 -24.57
C ALA A 244 28.90 -6.64 -23.76
N LEU A 245 27.87 -5.92 -24.22
CA LEU A 245 27.30 -4.77 -23.51
C LEU A 245 26.60 -5.19 -22.21
N ILE A 246 25.78 -6.24 -22.28
CA ILE A 246 25.09 -6.84 -21.14
C ILE A 246 26.09 -7.27 -20.06
N ILE A 247 27.15 -8.00 -20.45
CA ILE A 247 28.19 -8.45 -19.52
C ILE A 247 28.88 -7.25 -18.88
N ALA A 248 29.23 -6.25 -19.68
CA ALA A 248 30.01 -5.12 -19.22
C ALA A 248 29.20 -4.07 -18.46
N LEU A 249 27.87 -4.13 -18.46
CA LEU A 249 27.01 -3.23 -17.69
C LEU A 249 26.15 -3.98 -16.67
N ASN A 250 26.43 -5.27 -16.44
CA ASN A 250 25.64 -6.14 -15.58
C ASN A 250 25.40 -5.56 -14.17
N ASP A 251 26.42 -4.95 -13.57
CA ASP A 251 26.32 -4.37 -12.23
C ASP A 251 25.38 -3.16 -12.23
N GLU A 252 25.45 -2.31 -13.26
CA GLU A 252 24.55 -1.16 -13.43
C GLU A 252 23.12 -1.59 -13.81
N LEU A 253 22.95 -2.59 -14.68
CA LEU A 253 21.63 -3.14 -15.06
C LEU A 253 20.94 -3.80 -13.86
N SER A 254 21.70 -4.55 -13.06
CA SER A 254 21.20 -5.15 -11.81
C SER A 254 20.74 -4.10 -10.82
N SER A 255 21.47 -2.97 -10.72
CA SER A 255 21.06 -1.82 -9.90
C SER A 255 19.81 -1.08 -10.41
N GLN A 256 19.40 -1.34 -11.66
CA GLN A 256 18.18 -0.83 -12.28
C GLN A 256 17.04 -1.86 -12.31
N GLY A 257 17.21 -3.01 -11.63
CA GLY A 257 16.18 -4.04 -11.51
C GLY A 257 16.17 -5.09 -12.63
N LEU A 258 17.08 -5.00 -13.61
CA LEU A 258 17.19 -5.99 -14.69
C LEU A 258 18.05 -7.17 -14.23
N LYS A 259 17.47 -8.37 -14.17
CA LYS A 259 18.18 -9.60 -13.82
C LYS A 259 18.44 -10.43 -15.07
N ILE A 260 19.72 -10.70 -15.31
CA ILE A 260 20.19 -11.42 -16.50
C ILE A 260 20.74 -12.77 -16.05
N VAL A 261 20.18 -13.86 -16.58
CA VAL A 261 20.68 -15.21 -16.31
C VAL A 261 21.54 -15.67 -17.46
N LYS A 262 22.81 -15.97 -17.16
CA LYS A 262 23.71 -16.66 -18.07
C LYS A 262 23.65 -18.16 -17.81
N LEU A 263 23.15 -18.95 -18.75
CA LEU A 263 23.22 -20.41 -18.66
C LEU A 263 24.43 -20.97 -19.45
N ASN A 264 24.65 -20.56 -20.71
CA ASN A 264 25.88 -20.67 -21.51
C ASN A 264 25.67 -19.87 -22.83
N LYS A 265 26.62 -19.93 -23.80
CA LYS A 265 26.72 -19.24 -25.11
C LYS A 265 25.46 -19.14 -25.99
N THR A 266 24.30 -19.67 -25.58
CA THR A 266 23.12 -19.84 -26.43
C THR A 266 21.78 -19.50 -25.75
N THR A 267 21.75 -18.96 -24.52
CA THR A 267 20.48 -18.58 -23.87
C THR A 267 20.66 -17.40 -22.92
N ILE A 268 19.93 -16.31 -23.17
CA ILE A 268 19.77 -15.15 -22.27
C ILE A 268 18.32 -15.20 -21.77
N LEU A 269 18.13 -15.43 -20.47
CA LEU A 269 16.83 -15.20 -19.82
C LEU A 269 16.81 -13.75 -19.35
N LEU A 270 15.89 -12.99 -19.91
CA LEU A 270 15.52 -11.66 -19.45
C LEU A 270 14.36 -11.84 -18.46
N ASP A 271 14.65 -11.81 -17.17
CA ASP A 271 13.59 -11.78 -16.16
C ASP A 271 13.00 -10.36 -16.18
N ASN A 272 11.80 -10.24 -16.74
CA ASN A 272 10.99 -9.04 -16.56
C ASN A 272 10.81 -8.90 -15.03
N ILE A 273 10.94 -7.70 -14.48
CA ILE A 273 10.63 -7.45 -13.07
C ILE A 273 9.21 -7.98 -12.84
N LYS A 274 9.08 -9.18 -12.25
CA LYS A 274 7.80 -9.72 -11.83
C LYS A 274 7.24 -8.71 -10.83
N THR A 275 6.43 -7.76 -11.31
CA THR A 275 5.26 -7.29 -10.59
C THR A 275 4.46 -8.55 -10.28
N THR A 276 4.82 -9.21 -9.18
CA THR A 276 4.10 -10.37 -8.70
C THR A 276 2.81 -9.80 -8.18
N LEU A 277 1.77 -9.89 -9.01
CA LEU A 277 0.46 -9.39 -8.67
C LEU A 277 -0.15 -10.43 -7.74
N GLU A 278 -0.13 -10.13 -6.45
CA GLU A 278 -0.61 -10.97 -5.38
C GLU A 278 -2.11 -10.74 -5.25
N PHE A 279 -2.87 -11.82 -5.40
CA PHE A 279 -4.32 -11.81 -5.21
C PHE A 279 -4.63 -12.55 -3.92
N ASN A 280 -5.06 -11.79 -2.92
CA ASN A 280 -5.46 -12.30 -1.62
C ASN A 280 -6.97 -12.09 -1.49
N PRO A 281 -7.79 -13.02 -2.04
CA PRO A 281 -9.20 -13.03 -1.73
C PRO A 281 -9.40 -13.18 -0.22
N TYR A 282 -10.55 -12.73 0.28
CA TYR A 282 -10.93 -12.94 1.66
C TYR A 282 -12.45 -13.07 1.78
N PHE A 283 -12.89 -13.72 2.84
CA PHE A 283 -14.29 -13.90 3.12
C PHE A 283 -14.55 -13.69 4.61
N THR A 284 -15.53 -12.86 4.91
CA THR A 284 -15.99 -12.60 6.28
C THR A 284 -17.49 -12.84 6.37
N GLN A 285 -17.90 -13.57 7.39
CA GLN A 285 -19.31 -13.78 7.71
C GLN A 285 -19.57 -13.45 9.17
N ARG A 286 -20.44 -12.47 9.41
CA ARG A 286 -20.86 -12.06 10.75
C ARG A 286 -22.36 -12.24 10.93
N VAL A 287 -22.75 -12.78 12.09
CA VAL A 287 -24.16 -12.91 12.47
C VAL A 287 -24.42 -12.20 13.79
N ASP A 288 -25.33 -11.24 13.75
CA ASP A 288 -25.76 -10.48 14.92
C ASP A 288 -27.16 -10.92 15.35
N PHE A 289 -27.27 -11.40 16.59
CA PHE A 289 -28.54 -11.75 17.23
C PHE A 289 -28.88 -10.74 18.33
N LEU A 290 -30.02 -10.05 18.19
CA LEU A 290 -30.53 -9.14 19.21
C LEU A 290 -31.65 -9.77 20.05
N TYR A 291 -31.60 -9.56 21.37
CA TYR A 291 -32.65 -9.94 22.31
C TYR A 291 -32.91 -8.85 23.37
N PRO A 292 -34.18 -8.49 23.69
CA PRO A 292 -35.44 -8.92 23.08
C PRO A 292 -35.93 -7.95 21.97
N GLY A 293 -35.83 -8.36 20.70
CA GLY A 293 -36.32 -7.61 19.52
C GLY A 293 -35.19 -7.15 18.59
N ASN A 294 -35.38 -6.92 17.29
CA ASN A 294 -36.55 -7.20 16.42
C ASN A 294 -36.15 -7.76 15.04
N GLN A 295 -34.85 -7.77 14.68
CA GLN A 295 -34.34 -8.40 13.45
C GLN A 295 -32.85 -8.76 13.65
N SER A 296 -32.53 -10.06 13.64
CA SER A 296 -31.13 -10.52 13.53
C SER A 296 -30.61 -10.16 12.15
N LYS A 297 -29.30 -9.94 12.03
CA LYS A 297 -28.65 -9.58 10.76
C LYS A 297 -27.56 -10.58 10.43
N LEU A 298 -27.48 -10.95 9.16
CA LEU A 298 -26.36 -11.69 8.60
C LEU A 298 -25.63 -10.75 7.65
N PHE A 299 -24.36 -10.52 7.93
CA PHE A 299 -23.43 -9.78 7.09
C PHE A 299 -22.54 -10.80 6.40
N SER A 300 -22.41 -10.68 5.08
CA SER A 300 -21.48 -11.50 4.30
C SER A 300 -20.69 -10.58 3.40
N GLU A 301 -19.37 -10.61 3.58
CA GLU A 301 -18.42 -9.84 2.80
C GLU A 301 -17.53 -10.81 2.03
N LEU A 302 -17.45 -10.60 0.72
CA LEU A 302 -16.49 -11.27 -0.14
C LEU A 302 -15.62 -10.18 -0.76
N GLY A 303 -14.32 -10.25 -0.53
CA GLY A 303 -13.40 -9.25 -1.06
C GLY A 303 -12.17 -9.86 -1.70
N VAL A 304 -11.43 -8.99 -2.39
CA VAL A 304 -10.13 -9.30 -2.96
C VAL A 304 -9.18 -8.15 -2.72
N LYS A 305 -8.06 -8.48 -2.08
CA LYS A 305 -6.91 -7.59 -1.96
C LYS A 305 -5.96 -7.94 -3.10
N VAL A 306 -5.62 -6.95 -3.89
CA VAL A 306 -4.69 -7.06 -5.00
C VAL A 306 -3.52 -6.14 -4.70
N SER A 307 -2.33 -6.70 -4.61
CA SER A 307 -1.10 -5.92 -4.43
C SER A 307 -0.10 -6.27 -5.53
N ALA A 308 0.71 -5.30 -5.94
CA ALA A 308 1.81 -5.54 -6.86
C ALA A 308 2.99 -4.65 -6.49
N ALA A 309 4.15 -5.25 -6.28
CA ALA A 309 5.40 -4.51 -6.15
C ALA A 309 5.83 -4.04 -7.55
N LEU A 310 5.70 -2.74 -7.82
CA LEU A 310 6.12 -2.12 -9.08
C LEU A 310 7.64 -1.91 -9.14
N SER A 311 8.27 -1.73 -7.98
CA SER A 311 9.72 -1.68 -7.79
C SER A 311 10.06 -2.12 -6.36
N GLU A 312 11.34 -2.05 -5.96
CA GLU A 312 11.76 -2.33 -4.57
C GLU A 312 11.05 -1.43 -3.53
N SER A 313 10.54 -0.28 -3.95
CA SER A 313 9.98 0.74 -3.06
C SER A 313 8.63 1.32 -3.52
N SER A 314 8.09 0.86 -4.66
CA SER A 314 6.79 1.31 -5.18
C SER A 314 5.83 0.15 -5.26
N ALA A 315 4.58 0.37 -4.85
CA ALA A 315 3.56 -0.67 -4.77
C ALA A 315 2.20 -0.14 -5.19
N LEU A 316 1.43 -1.02 -5.84
CA LEU A 316 0.01 -0.85 -6.08
C LEU A 316 -0.77 -1.65 -5.03
N TYR A 317 -1.86 -1.09 -4.51
CA TYR A 317 -2.80 -1.77 -3.64
C TYR A 317 -4.24 -1.47 -4.06
N LEU A 318 -5.08 -2.51 -4.09
CA LEU A 318 -6.51 -2.42 -4.38
C LEU A 318 -7.25 -3.41 -3.48
N ASP A 319 -8.23 -2.92 -2.74
CA ASP A 319 -9.12 -3.70 -1.89
C ASP A 319 -10.57 -3.42 -2.30
N TYR A 320 -11.20 -4.44 -2.87
CA TYR A 320 -12.56 -4.37 -3.35
C TYR A 320 -13.40 -5.42 -2.65
N SER A 321 -14.58 -5.02 -2.16
CA SER A 321 -15.51 -5.92 -1.50
C SER A 321 -16.94 -5.82 -2.07
N LEU A 322 -17.63 -6.95 -1.98
CA LEU A 322 -19.06 -7.08 -2.19
C LEU A 322 -19.68 -7.42 -0.84
N GLU A 323 -20.52 -6.53 -0.35
CA GLU A 323 -21.24 -6.68 0.92
C GLU A 323 -22.69 -7.07 0.64
N MET A 324 -23.14 -8.14 1.32
CA MET A 324 -24.52 -8.59 1.29
C MET A 324 -25.08 -8.65 2.70
N ASP A 325 -26.02 -7.75 2.98
CA ASP A 325 -26.70 -7.65 4.25
C ASP A 325 -28.07 -8.29 4.17
N TYR A 326 -28.33 -9.29 5.01
CA TYR A 326 -29.62 -9.94 5.13
C TYR A 326 -30.28 -9.61 6.46
N LEU A 327 -31.51 -9.08 6.39
CA LEU A 327 -32.42 -9.07 7.53
C LEU A 327 -32.99 -10.49 7.68
N LEU A 328 -32.75 -11.12 8.83
CA LEU A 328 -33.26 -12.46 9.16
C LEU A 328 -34.75 -12.39 9.56
N ASP A 329 -35.58 -11.80 8.70
CA ASP A 329 -37.04 -11.78 8.80
C ASP A 329 -37.67 -12.91 7.95
N ARG A 330 -39.01 -13.02 7.93
CA ARG A 330 -39.72 -14.05 7.15
C ARG A 330 -39.54 -13.91 5.63
N HIS A 331 -39.04 -12.78 5.15
CA HIS A 331 -38.92 -12.45 3.73
C HIS A 331 -37.46 -12.41 3.23
N LEU A 332 -36.47 -12.55 4.13
CA LEU A 332 -35.04 -12.48 3.82
C LEU A 332 -34.71 -11.26 2.94
N THR A 333 -35.13 -10.09 3.40
CA THR A 333 -34.85 -8.84 2.69
C THR A 333 -33.34 -8.61 2.67
N HIS A 334 -32.77 -8.38 1.48
CA HIS A 334 -31.32 -8.14 1.31
C HIS A 334 -31.05 -6.74 0.78
N LEU A 335 -29.93 -6.16 1.23
CA LEU A 335 -29.29 -5.01 0.59
C LEU A 335 -27.98 -5.51 0.00
N LEU A 336 -27.77 -5.27 -1.29
CA LEU A 336 -26.50 -5.58 -1.95
C LEU A 336 -25.77 -4.27 -2.16
N ASN A 337 -24.59 -4.17 -1.58
CA ASN A 337 -23.74 -2.99 -1.69
C ASN A 337 -22.40 -3.40 -2.30
N ASN A 338 -21.93 -2.60 -3.25
CA ASN A 338 -20.64 -2.79 -3.88
C ASN A 338 -19.75 -1.65 -3.44
N GLN A 339 -18.64 -1.96 -2.78
CA GLN A 339 -17.82 -0.94 -2.15
C GLN A 339 -16.35 -1.09 -2.54
N LEU A 340 -15.72 0.06 -2.82
CA LEU A 340 -14.28 0.17 -2.90
C LEU A 340 -13.78 0.57 -1.51
N ASN A 341 -13.20 -0.39 -0.79
CA ASN A 341 -12.72 -0.20 0.57
C ASN A 341 -11.45 0.67 0.58
N GLN A 342 -10.45 0.27 -0.21
CA GLN A 342 -9.19 1.00 -0.37
C GLN A 342 -8.66 0.79 -1.79
N ALA A 343 -7.97 1.77 -2.36
CA ALA A 343 -7.30 1.63 -3.65
C ALA A 343 -6.28 2.74 -3.81
N TYR A 344 -4.99 2.43 -3.70
CA TYR A 344 -3.96 3.44 -3.79
C TYR A 344 -2.70 2.95 -4.49
N LEU A 345 -1.97 3.90 -5.05
CA LEU A 345 -0.66 3.71 -5.64
C LEU A 345 0.37 4.44 -4.78
N THR A 346 1.37 3.71 -4.30
CA THR A 346 2.53 4.26 -3.59
C THR A 346 3.73 4.34 -4.52
N LEU A 347 4.26 5.55 -4.69
CA LEU A 347 5.45 5.85 -5.48
C LEU A 347 6.54 6.39 -4.57
N ALA A 348 7.65 5.68 -4.46
CA ALA A 348 8.83 6.16 -3.75
C ALA A 348 9.68 7.03 -4.67
N LEU A 349 9.78 8.32 -4.32
CA LEU A 349 10.59 9.30 -5.02
C LEU A 349 11.95 9.41 -4.32
N PRO A 350 13.08 9.36 -5.06
CA PRO A 350 14.40 9.57 -4.48
C PRO A 350 14.54 11.00 -3.95
N SER A 351 15.47 11.23 -3.02
CA SER A 351 15.81 12.57 -2.56
C SER A 351 16.19 13.48 -3.73
N PHE A 352 15.70 14.73 -3.72
CA PHE A 352 15.98 15.69 -4.78
C PHE A 352 16.20 17.10 -4.22
N GLU A 353 16.92 17.93 -4.96
CA GLU A 353 17.21 19.30 -4.57
C GLU A 353 16.55 20.31 -5.51
N ILE A 354 15.87 21.30 -4.93
CA ILE A 354 15.37 22.46 -5.67
C ILE A 354 16.34 23.63 -5.47
N ARG A 355 16.99 24.09 -6.54
CA ARG A 355 17.83 25.30 -6.51
C ARG A 355 16.96 26.55 -6.53
N LEU A 356 17.12 27.42 -5.53
CA LEU A 356 16.36 28.66 -5.42
C LEU A 356 17.09 29.81 -6.14
N PRO A 357 16.36 30.72 -6.82
CA PRO A 357 16.97 31.89 -7.43
C PRO A 357 17.53 32.83 -6.35
N SER A 358 18.80 33.18 -6.47
CA SER A 358 19.61 33.94 -5.51
C SER A 358 19.15 35.37 -5.18
N ASN A 359 18.00 35.82 -5.71
CA ASN A 359 17.60 37.23 -5.74
C ASN A 359 16.30 37.54 -4.98
N THR A 360 15.79 36.65 -4.13
CA THR A 360 14.63 36.95 -3.27
C THR A 360 15.11 37.54 -1.92
N PRO A 361 14.73 38.77 -1.56
CA PRO A 361 15.29 39.49 -0.41
C PRO A 361 14.85 38.98 0.97
N PHE A 362 14.05 37.93 1.05
CA PHE A 362 13.44 37.47 2.30
C PHE A 362 14.16 36.32 3.01
N PHE A 363 15.04 35.56 2.34
CA PHE A 363 15.81 34.47 2.95
C PHE A 363 17.25 34.45 2.43
N PRO A 364 18.19 35.20 3.03
CA PRO A 364 19.54 35.40 2.48
C PRO A 364 20.50 34.21 2.66
N SER A 365 20.03 32.95 2.75
CA SER A 365 20.94 31.80 2.96
C SER A 365 20.51 30.43 2.40
N LEU A 366 19.34 30.26 1.78
CA LEU A 366 18.99 28.97 1.13
C LEU A 366 19.30 29.05 -0.38
N SER A 367 20.46 28.54 -0.80
CA SER A 367 20.80 28.35 -2.22
C SER A 367 20.12 27.14 -2.86
N SER A 368 19.74 26.16 -2.04
CA SER A 368 19.03 24.95 -2.41
C SER A 368 18.13 24.50 -1.26
N LEU A 369 17.04 23.79 -1.60
CA LEU A 369 16.18 23.09 -0.66
C LEU A 369 16.25 21.60 -0.99
N GLU A 370 16.82 20.80 -0.09
CA GLU A 370 16.89 19.34 -0.23
C GLU A 370 15.62 18.70 0.32
N PHE A 371 14.99 17.83 -0.46
CA PHE A 371 13.86 17.01 -0.03
C PHE A 371 14.35 15.58 0.22
N PRO A 372 14.00 14.97 1.37
CA PRO A 372 14.30 13.56 1.64
C PRO A 372 13.55 12.65 0.65
N ALA A 373 13.85 11.35 0.66
CA ALA A 373 13.04 10.38 -0.07
C ALA A 373 11.57 10.49 0.38
N LEU A 374 10.65 10.51 -0.58
CA LEU A 374 9.23 10.71 -0.34
C LEU A 374 8.42 9.53 -0.82
N ASP A 375 7.48 9.07 -0.02
CA ASP A 375 6.42 8.17 -0.47
C ASP A 375 5.24 9.03 -0.89
N LEU A 376 4.83 8.92 -2.15
CA LEU A 376 3.64 9.57 -2.69
C LEU A 376 2.54 8.52 -2.85
N VAL A 377 1.41 8.75 -2.20
CA VAL A 377 0.21 7.92 -2.26
C VAL A 377 -0.89 8.69 -2.99
N VAL A 378 -1.45 8.08 -4.03
CA VAL A 378 -2.61 8.61 -4.76
C VAL A 378 -3.71 7.56 -4.77
N GLY A 379 -4.89 7.92 -4.28
CA GLY A 379 -6.06 7.03 -4.30
C GLY A 379 -6.89 7.10 -3.03
N ARG A 380 -7.60 6.02 -2.71
CA ARG A 380 -8.47 5.87 -1.56
C ARG A 380 -7.78 5.09 -0.45
N ASP A 381 -7.65 5.69 0.73
CA ASP A 381 -6.99 5.05 1.87
C ASP A 381 -7.67 5.44 3.20
N SER A 382 -7.63 4.54 4.19
CA SER A 382 -8.08 4.86 5.55
C SER A 382 -6.92 5.38 6.37
N MET A 383 -7.20 6.27 7.33
CA MET A 383 -6.17 6.92 8.13
C MET A 383 -6.51 6.87 9.61
N LYS A 384 -5.48 6.71 10.43
CA LYS A 384 -5.55 6.75 11.89
C LYS A 384 -4.32 7.48 12.40
N TRP A 385 -4.51 8.53 13.21
CA TRP A 385 -3.40 9.25 13.84
C TRP A 385 -3.54 9.26 15.35
N GLY A 386 -2.50 8.74 16.01
CA GLY A 386 -2.39 8.69 17.46
C GLY A 386 -2.48 7.27 18.02
N PRO A 387 -2.18 7.09 19.32
CA PRO A 387 -1.99 5.78 19.92
C PRO A 387 -3.25 5.12 20.50
N GLY A 388 -4.40 5.81 20.48
CA GLY A 388 -5.66 5.33 21.05
C GLY A 388 -6.10 3.95 20.50
N TYR A 389 -6.59 3.11 21.39
CA TYR A 389 -7.08 1.76 21.10
C TYR A 389 -8.55 1.77 20.66
N GLN A 390 -9.44 2.44 21.40
CA GLN A 390 -10.87 2.52 21.02
C GLN A 390 -11.16 3.57 19.95
N GLY A 391 -10.26 4.53 19.76
CA GLY A 391 -10.41 5.63 18.81
C GLY A 391 -9.36 6.71 19.02
N ASN A 392 -9.28 7.65 18.09
CA ASN A 392 -8.41 8.82 18.16
C ASN A 392 -9.21 10.10 18.05
N LEU A 393 -8.72 11.18 18.66
CA LEU A 393 -9.45 12.43 18.73
C LEU A 393 -9.35 13.21 17.41
N VAL A 394 -8.16 13.28 16.80
CA VAL A 394 -8.01 14.07 15.56
C VAL A 394 -8.44 13.30 14.31
N LEU A 395 -8.00 12.06 14.16
CA LEU A 395 -8.26 11.26 12.96
C LEU A 395 -8.31 9.77 13.34
N SER A 396 -9.52 9.22 13.34
CA SER A 396 -9.82 7.84 13.72
C SER A 396 -10.25 7.01 12.52
N THR A 397 -10.41 5.70 12.70
CA THR A 397 -10.81 4.75 11.65
C THR A 397 -12.33 4.67 11.41
N ASN A 398 -13.12 5.60 11.97
CA ASN A 398 -14.57 5.55 11.89
C ASN A 398 -15.10 6.03 10.53
N ALA A 399 -14.52 7.11 10.00
CA ALA A 399 -14.91 7.62 8.69
C ALA A 399 -14.52 6.63 7.58
N PRO A 400 -15.30 6.55 6.48
CA PRO A 400 -14.92 5.80 5.29
C PRO A 400 -13.56 6.24 4.75
N ALA A 401 -12.92 5.38 3.96
CA ALA A 401 -11.66 5.71 3.32
C ALA A 401 -11.77 6.96 2.43
N PHE A 402 -10.72 7.77 2.48
CA PHE A 402 -10.66 9.11 1.90
C PHE A 402 -10.02 9.06 0.51
N ASP A 403 -10.62 9.75 -0.47
CA ASP A 403 -10.00 9.95 -1.78
C ASP A 403 -8.95 11.06 -1.68
N MET A 404 -7.66 10.68 -1.71
CA MET A 404 -6.56 11.54 -1.30
C MET A 404 -5.34 11.54 -2.23
N LEU A 405 -4.61 12.64 -2.14
CA LEU A 405 -3.18 12.76 -2.43
C LEU A 405 -2.45 12.85 -1.09
N LYS A 406 -1.62 11.88 -0.74
CA LYS A 406 -0.84 11.83 0.50
C LYS A 406 0.64 11.72 0.15
N TYR A 407 1.50 12.38 0.90
CA TYR A 407 2.93 12.12 0.84
C TYR A 407 3.55 12.11 2.23
N SER A 408 4.58 11.30 2.39
CA SER A 408 5.29 11.12 3.65
C SER A 408 6.78 10.97 3.41
N GLY A 409 7.57 11.19 4.45
CA GLY A 409 9.00 10.98 4.41
C GLY A 409 9.59 10.93 5.81
N THR A 410 10.82 10.44 5.88
CA THR A 410 11.59 10.36 7.13
C THR A 410 12.85 11.21 6.99
N VAL A 411 13.11 12.02 8.00
CA VAL A 411 14.30 12.84 8.13
C VAL A 411 15.06 12.38 9.36
N ASP A 412 16.31 11.94 9.19
CA ASP A 412 17.20 11.68 10.31
C ASP A 412 17.76 13.01 10.82
N LEU A 413 17.52 13.33 12.09
CA LEU A 413 17.97 14.60 12.67
C LEU A 413 19.47 14.61 12.97
N SER A 414 20.14 13.46 12.94
CA SER A 414 21.60 13.36 13.08
C SER A 414 22.33 14.00 11.90
N ASP A 415 21.73 14.00 10.70
CA ASP A 415 22.25 14.65 9.50
C ASP A 415 22.38 16.17 9.64
N PHE A 416 21.62 16.78 10.55
CA PHE A 416 21.63 18.23 10.82
C PHE A 416 22.59 18.63 11.96
N GLY A 417 23.46 17.72 12.41
CA GLY A 417 24.61 18.05 13.27
C GLY A 417 24.27 18.33 14.74
N GLY A 418 23.08 17.97 15.22
CA GLY A 418 22.71 18.18 16.63
C GLY A 418 21.45 17.49 17.16
N GLY A 419 20.65 16.83 16.32
CA GLY A 419 19.45 16.09 16.75
C GLY A 419 19.72 14.59 16.93
N ASN A 420 19.04 13.96 17.88
CA ASN A 420 19.02 12.50 18.02
C ASN A 420 17.63 11.99 17.59
N GLY A 421 17.59 10.92 16.79
CA GLY A 421 16.34 10.27 16.40
C GLY A 421 15.79 10.69 15.03
N SER A 422 14.68 10.07 14.65
CA SER A 422 14.03 10.25 13.35
C SER A 422 12.78 11.13 13.45
N LEU A 423 12.57 11.99 12.46
CA LEU A 423 11.36 12.77 12.26
C LEU A 423 10.62 12.25 11.02
N ASN A 424 9.47 11.64 11.23
CA ASN A 424 8.55 11.28 10.16
C ASN A 424 7.57 12.43 9.94
N PHE A 425 7.26 12.73 8.70
CA PHE A 425 6.18 13.64 8.36
C PHE A 425 5.21 12.98 7.38
N THR A 426 3.95 13.37 7.48
CA THR A 426 2.89 12.97 6.55
C THR A 426 2.03 14.19 6.27
N LYS A 427 1.63 14.38 5.00
CA LYS A 427 0.65 15.39 4.62
C LYS A 427 -0.27 14.83 3.56
N PHE A 428 -1.55 15.17 3.64
CA PHE A 428 -2.53 14.74 2.66
C PHE A 428 -3.54 15.84 2.31
N PHE A 429 -4.14 15.67 1.14
CA PHE A 429 -5.28 16.43 0.65
C PHE A 429 -6.34 15.45 0.18
N SER A 430 -7.56 15.62 0.64
CA SER A 430 -8.70 14.75 0.34
C SER A 430 -9.91 15.57 -0.06
N LEU A 431 -10.76 14.97 -0.89
CA LEU A 431 -12.11 15.47 -1.15
C LEU A 431 -13.07 14.87 -0.10
N LEU A 432 -14.03 15.67 0.38
CA LEU A 432 -15.12 15.19 1.22
C LEU A 432 -16.45 15.20 0.45
N ASP A 433 -17.49 14.63 1.04
CA ASP A 433 -18.85 14.76 0.52
C ASP A 433 -19.33 16.22 0.58
N PRO A 434 -20.01 16.71 -0.47
CA PRO A 434 -20.54 18.06 -0.47
C PRO A 434 -21.72 18.17 0.50
N LEU A 435 -21.68 19.17 1.38
CA LEU A 435 -22.74 19.43 2.35
C LEU A 435 -23.46 20.71 1.98
N LYS A 436 -24.80 20.63 1.91
CA LYS A 436 -25.67 21.75 1.48
C LYS A 436 -25.35 22.33 0.09
N GLY A 437 -24.64 21.58 -0.75
CA GLY A 437 -24.25 21.99 -2.10
C GLY A 437 -22.88 22.67 -2.19
N GLU A 438 -22.16 22.78 -1.08
CA GLU A 438 -20.80 23.31 -1.01
C GLU A 438 -19.78 22.17 -1.09
N ASP A 439 -18.79 22.30 -1.97
CA ASP A 439 -17.65 21.39 -2.01
C ASP A 439 -16.70 21.65 -0.82
N ARG A 440 -16.12 20.57 -0.31
CA ARG A 440 -15.31 20.59 0.91
C ARG A 440 -14.04 19.79 0.70
N TYR A 441 -12.93 20.35 1.17
CA TYR A 441 -11.63 19.69 1.13
C TYR A 441 -11.17 19.39 2.54
N PHE A 442 -10.54 18.24 2.73
CA PHE A 442 -9.93 17.84 3.99
C PHE A 442 -8.43 17.75 3.80
N THR A 443 -7.67 18.46 4.62
CA THR A 443 -6.22 18.37 4.61
C THR A 443 -5.71 18.07 6.00
N GLY A 444 -4.64 17.29 6.07
CA GLY A 444 -3.98 16.98 7.32
C GLY A 444 -2.48 17.00 7.14
N GLN A 445 -1.78 17.33 8.22
CA GLN A 445 -0.34 17.20 8.34
C GLN A 445 0.02 16.64 9.71
N ARG A 446 0.96 15.69 9.76
CA ARG A 446 1.47 15.07 10.99
C ARG A 446 2.99 15.08 11.01
N LEU A 447 3.58 15.45 12.13
CA LEU A 447 4.98 15.18 12.50
C LEU A 447 4.99 14.11 13.57
N GLU A 448 5.86 13.13 13.43
CA GLU A 448 6.13 12.11 14.44
C GLU A 448 7.63 12.07 14.71
N TYR A 449 8.00 12.39 15.94
CA TYR A 449 9.38 12.46 16.38
C TYR A 449 9.69 11.33 17.35
N LYS A 450 10.75 10.56 17.04
CA LYS A 450 11.25 9.45 17.86
C LYS A 450 12.64 9.78 18.38
N PRO A 451 12.77 10.54 19.49
CA PRO A 451 14.07 10.88 20.09
C PRO A 451 14.82 9.64 20.62
N PHE A 452 14.07 8.60 21.01
CA PHE A 452 14.55 7.33 21.55
C PHE A 452 13.62 6.20 21.09
N ASP A 453 14.09 4.95 21.06
CA ASP A 453 13.31 3.78 20.61
C ASP A 453 12.06 3.49 21.47
N TYR A 454 12.02 4.00 22.70
CA TYR A 454 10.91 3.80 23.63
C TYR A 454 9.93 4.97 23.69
N LEU A 455 10.18 6.10 23.00
CA LEU A 455 9.38 7.31 23.08
C LEU A 455 9.01 7.81 21.68
N THR A 456 7.72 7.89 21.40
CA THR A 456 7.17 8.50 20.19
C THR A 456 6.35 9.74 20.59
N LEU A 457 6.61 10.86 19.91
CA LEU A 457 5.87 12.12 20.09
C LEU A 457 5.21 12.50 18.76
N GLY A 458 3.91 12.72 18.76
CA GLY A 458 3.15 13.15 17.59
C GLY A 458 2.61 14.57 17.72
N LEU A 459 2.65 15.31 16.61
CA LEU A 459 1.94 16.57 16.41
C LEU A 459 1.13 16.44 15.12
N SER A 460 -0.18 16.61 15.20
CA SER A 460 -1.08 16.58 14.04
C SER A 460 -1.84 17.89 13.92
N GLU A 461 -2.08 18.31 12.67
CA GLU A 461 -3.05 19.34 12.35
C GLU A 461 -3.96 18.84 11.23
N THR A 462 -5.24 19.10 11.33
CA THR A 462 -6.19 18.87 10.24
C THR A 462 -7.03 20.11 10.00
N ALA A 463 -7.54 20.27 8.78
CA ALA A 463 -8.44 21.34 8.44
C ALA A 463 -9.49 20.89 7.41
N ILE A 464 -10.74 21.27 7.66
CA ILE A 464 -11.80 21.26 6.65
C ILE A 464 -11.85 22.64 6.02
N ILE A 465 -11.71 22.68 4.70
CA ILE A 465 -11.59 23.89 3.89
C ILE A 465 -12.84 24.01 3.01
N SER A 466 -13.57 25.12 3.15
CA SER A 466 -14.69 25.47 2.27
C SER A 466 -14.21 25.76 0.84
N GLN A 467 -15.06 25.54 -0.18
CA GLN A 467 -14.72 25.76 -1.58
C GLN A 467 -14.14 27.15 -1.92
N GLU A 468 -14.66 28.20 -1.27
CA GLU A 468 -14.25 29.58 -1.54
C GLU A 468 -12.99 30.02 -0.77
N SER A 469 -12.45 29.17 0.10
CA SER A 469 -11.30 29.49 0.94
C SER A 469 -9.99 29.63 0.13
N SER A 470 -9.05 30.37 0.72
CA SER A 470 -7.78 30.70 0.10
C SER A 470 -7.00 29.46 -0.39
N PRO A 471 -6.37 29.50 -1.58
CA PRO A 471 -5.49 28.43 -2.03
C PRO A 471 -4.24 28.27 -1.16
N LEU A 472 -3.95 29.19 -0.23
CA LEU A 472 -2.85 29.07 0.73
C LEU A 472 -2.94 27.80 1.59
N PHE A 473 -4.14 27.28 1.82
CA PHE A 473 -4.34 26.03 2.55
C PHE A 473 -3.96 24.78 1.74
N LEU A 474 -3.78 24.91 0.43
CA LEU A 474 -3.29 23.84 -0.47
C LEU A 474 -1.77 23.82 -0.60
N ASN A 475 -1.06 24.50 0.30
CA ASN A 475 0.39 24.56 0.29
C ASN A 475 1.03 23.16 0.41
N PRO A 476 1.87 22.74 -0.55
CA PRO A 476 2.49 21.42 -0.56
C PRO A 476 3.67 21.29 0.43
N LEU A 477 4.02 22.32 1.20
CA LEU A 477 5.01 22.18 2.25
C LEU A 477 4.34 21.69 3.55
N PRO A 478 4.80 20.58 4.17
CA PRO A 478 4.30 20.15 5.46
C PRO A 478 4.75 21.13 6.55
N PHE A 479 3.83 21.52 7.43
CA PHE A 479 4.04 22.38 8.61
C PHE A 479 4.63 23.78 8.38
N ILE A 480 4.79 24.21 7.13
CA ILE A 480 5.36 25.52 6.79
C ILE A 480 4.42 26.25 5.82
N PRO A 481 3.47 27.08 6.29
CA PRO A 481 3.13 27.36 7.68
C PRO A 481 2.08 26.38 8.27
N PRO A 482 1.99 26.28 9.62
CA PRO A 482 0.87 25.62 10.30
C PRO A 482 -0.48 26.25 9.93
N TYR A 483 -1.59 25.51 10.01
CA TYR A 483 -2.88 25.99 9.49
C TYR A 483 -3.41 27.25 10.18
N TYR A 484 -3.19 27.40 11.48
CA TYR A 484 -3.53 28.65 12.19
C TYR A 484 -2.75 29.86 11.67
N LEU A 485 -1.46 29.68 11.35
CA LEU A 485 -0.66 30.74 10.77
C LEU A 485 -1.08 31.03 9.33
N THR A 486 -1.40 29.99 8.56
CA THR A 486 -1.96 30.13 7.20
C THR A 486 -3.27 30.92 7.21
N ARG A 487 -4.17 30.64 8.17
CA ARG A 487 -5.42 31.39 8.37
C ARG A 487 -5.16 32.85 8.68
N TRP A 488 -4.27 33.14 9.63
CA TRP A 488 -3.89 34.51 9.95
C TRP A 488 -3.30 35.27 8.74
N ILE A 489 -2.45 34.62 7.93
CA ILE A 489 -1.92 35.21 6.70
C ILE A 489 -3.05 35.52 5.71
N ALA A 490 -3.99 34.59 5.50
CA ALA A 490 -5.14 34.78 4.62
C ALA A 490 -5.99 35.98 5.06
N ASP A 491 -6.29 36.10 6.36
CA ASP A 491 -7.04 37.22 6.94
C ASP A 491 -6.36 38.56 6.70
N VAL A 492 -5.04 38.64 6.94
CA VAL A 492 -4.24 39.86 6.72
C VAL A 492 -4.22 40.25 5.23
N LEU A 493 -4.24 39.27 4.32
CA LEU A 493 -4.30 39.48 2.88
C LEU A 493 -5.73 39.76 2.36
N GLY A 494 -6.74 39.75 3.23
CA GLY A 494 -8.14 39.94 2.87
C GLY A 494 -8.69 38.81 1.99
N GLN A 495 -8.12 37.61 2.10
CA GLN A 495 -8.59 36.42 1.39
C GLN A 495 -9.58 35.64 2.26
N PRO A 496 -10.54 34.91 1.64
CA PRO A 496 -11.43 34.04 2.40
C PRO A 496 -10.65 32.98 3.16
N SER A 497 -10.95 32.81 4.45
CA SER A 497 -10.22 31.98 5.40
C SER A 497 -11.17 31.04 6.16
N GLU A 498 -12.27 30.66 5.50
CA GLU A 498 -13.33 29.85 6.07
C GLU A 498 -12.86 28.39 6.19
N ILE A 499 -12.20 28.10 7.30
CA ILE A 499 -11.68 26.78 7.64
C ILE A 499 -12.09 26.39 9.06
N ASN A 500 -12.16 25.09 9.30
CA ASN A 500 -12.27 24.51 10.63
C ASN A 500 -11.05 23.62 10.89
N SER A 501 -10.23 23.97 11.88
CA SER A 501 -8.93 23.34 12.11
C SER A 501 -8.79 22.74 13.49
N TYR A 502 -8.13 21.59 13.54
CA TYR A 502 -7.87 20.82 14.75
C TYR A 502 -6.39 20.60 14.91
N VAL A 503 -5.92 20.60 16.15
CA VAL A 503 -4.53 20.29 16.51
C VAL A 503 -4.51 19.16 17.52
N GLY A 504 -3.66 18.17 17.29
CA GLY A 504 -3.44 17.03 18.18
C GLY A 504 -1.99 16.95 18.64
N LEU A 505 -1.81 16.56 19.89
CA LEU A 505 -0.53 16.15 20.47
C LEU A 505 -0.69 14.75 21.02
N ASP A 506 0.24 13.86 20.72
CA ASP A 506 0.20 12.49 21.23
C ASP A 506 1.57 12.01 21.70
N VAL A 507 1.53 11.04 22.61
CA VAL A 507 2.71 10.40 23.18
C VAL A 507 2.46 8.91 23.30
N GLU A 508 3.44 8.12 22.90
CA GLU A 508 3.55 6.70 23.22
C GLU A 508 4.87 6.45 23.94
N LEU A 509 4.82 5.79 25.09
CA LEU A 509 5.96 5.52 25.95
C LEU A 509 5.99 4.04 26.36
N ASN A 510 6.99 3.33 25.87
CA ASN A 510 7.34 1.98 26.36
C ASN A 510 8.12 2.14 27.67
N PHE A 511 7.40 2.33 28.78
CA PHE A 511 7.98 2.68 30.09
C PHE A 511 8.90 1.60 30.65
N SER A 512 8.51 0.34 30.51
CA SER A 512 9.30 -0.85 30.85
C SER A 512 8.85 -2.03 29.99
N PRO A 513 9.60 -3.14 29.90
CA PRO A 513 9.12 -4.35 29.23
C PRO A 513 7.72 -4.73 29.75
N GLY A 514 6.78 -4.93 28.82
CA GLY A 514 5.38 -5.26 29.14
C GLY A 514 4.51 -4.09 29.64
N ILE A 515 5.02 -2.86 29.77
CA ILE A 515 4.20 -1.71 30.18
C ILE A 515 4.29 -0.59 29.13
N LYS A 516 3.15 -0.29 28.51
CA LYS A 516 3.01 0.80 27.55
C LYS A 516 2.03 1.85 28.08
N LEU A 517 2.47 3.11 28.08
CA LEU A 517 1.67 4.27 28.41
C LEU A 517 1.43 5.07 27.13
N TYR A 518 0.23 5.58 26.94
CA TYR A 518 -0.04 6.43 25.80
C TYR A 518 -1.10 7.48 26.12
N GLY A 519 -1.08 8.57 25.36
CA GLY A 519 -2.07 9.62 25.49
C GLY A 519 -2.14 10.51 24.27
N GLU A 520 -3.28 11.18 24.14
CA GLU A 520 -3.59 12.12 23.07
C GLU A 520 -4.30 13.32 23.69
N PHE A 521 -3.97 14.52 23.23
CA PHE A 521 -4.66 15.76 23.55
C PHE A 521 -5.04 16.44 22.25
N MET A 522 -6.27 16.92 22.17
CA MET A 522 -6.81 17.53 20.96
C MET A 522 -7.47 18.86 21.29
N ALA A 523 -7.31 19.82 20.39
CA ALA A 523 -7.88 21.14 20.48
C ALA A 523 -8.57 21.56 19.18
N ASP A 524 -9.78 22.07 19.34
CA ASP A 524 -10.61 22.73 18.31
C ASP A 524 -10.60 24.24 18.62
N ASP A 525 -10.17 25.08 17.68
CA ASP A 525 -10.10 26.54 17.85
C ASP A 525 -9.46 26.99 19.18
N PHE A 526 -8.18 26.62 19.40
CA PHE A 526 -7.50 26.85 20.68
C PHE A 526 -7.47 28.34 21.09
N ILE A 527 -8.10 28.66 22.23
CA ILE A 527 -8.20 30.04 22.73
C ILE A 527 -6.93 30.37 23.52
N LEU A 528 -5.95 31.00 22.84
CA LEU A 528 -4.66 31.40 23.43
C LEU A 528 -4.76 32.56 24.45
N THR A 529 -5.83 33.36 24.40
CA THR A 529 -6.02 34.52 25.29
C THR A 529 -7.38 34.49 26.00
N PRO A 530 -7.53 33.69 27.07
CA PRO A 530 -8.80 33.57 27.82
C PRO A 530 -9.28 34.89 28.45
N LYS A 531 -8.37 35.85 28.64
CA LYS A 531 -8.70 37.18 29.20
C LYS A 531 -9.53 38.05 28.25
N THR A 532 -9.44 37.82 26.95
CA THR A 532 -10.16 38.58 25.91
C THR A 532 -11.24 37.76 25.23
N ASN A 533 -11.17 36.43 25.33
CA ASN A 533 -12.19 35.51 24.86
C ASN A 533 -12.69 34.64 26.03
N PRO A 534 -13.87 34.94 26.59
CA PRO A 534 -14.41 34.25 27.78
C PRO A 534 -15.03 32.87 27.47
N TYR A 535 -15.02 32.42 26.22
CA TYR A 535 -15.54 31.09 25.86
C TYR A 535 -14.61 29.97 26.36
N PRO A 536 -15.17 28.77 26.66
CA PRO A 536 -14.36 27.64 27.10
C PRO A 536 -13.50 27.09 25.96
N ASN A 537 -12.38 26.46 26.34
CA ASN A 537 -11.55 25.70 25.40
C ASN A 537 -12.27 24.43 24.96
N ARG A 538 -12.37 24.22 23.64
CA ARG A 538 -12.92 23.00 23.03
C ARG A 538 -11.78 22.00 22.90
N THR A 539 -11.71 21.07 23.83
CA THR A 539 -10.59 20.12 23.91
C THR A 539 -11.07 18.71 24.22
N GLY A 540 -10.34 17.74 23.71
CA GLY A 540 -10.46 16.34 24.13
C GLY A 540 -9.12 15.84 24.65
N TYR A 541 -9.16 14.79 25.47
CA TYR A 541 -7.97 14.04 25.83
C TYR A 541 -8.26 12.55 25.96
N LEU A 542 -7.25 11.75 25.69
CA LEU A 542 -7.23 10.31 25.84
C LEU A 542 -5.99 9.93 26.63
N ALA A 543 -6.15 8.99 27.55
CA ALA A 543 -5.03 8.39 28.26
C ALA A 543 -5.27 6.89 28.38
N GLY A 544 -4.25 6.09 28.09
CA GLY A 544 -4.34 4.65 28.17
C GLY A 544 -3.07 3.99 28.67
N LEU A 545 -3.26 2.80 29.22
CA LEU A 545 -2.24 1.92 29.75
C LEU A 545 -2.48 0.53 29.19
N TYR A 546 -1.39 -0.13 28.82
CA TYR A 546 -1.39 -1.53 28.42
C TYR A 546 -0.31 -2.26 29.22
N PHE A 547 -0.72 -3.38 29.81
CA PHE A 547 0.13 -4.28 30.56
C PHE A 547 0.11 -5.64 29.87
N ALA A 548 1.26 -6.09 29.39
CA ALA A 548 1.48 -7.46 28.97
C ALA A 548 1.86 -8.29 30.20
N ASP A 549 1.11 -9.35 30.47
CA ASP A 549 1.27 -10.26 31.61
C ASP A 549 1.45 -9.59 32.98
N PRO A 550 0.49 -8.74 33.44
CA PRO A 550 0.60 -8.07 34.74
C PRO A 550 0.52 -9.03 35.94
N LEU A 551 0.08 -10.27 35.72
CA LEU A 551 -0.09 -11.28 36.76
C LEU A 551 1.10 -12.25 36.85
N ASP A 552 2.08 -12.17 35.93
CA ASP A 552 3.22 -13.09 35.82
C ASP A 552 2.75 -14.56 35.64
N ILE A 553 1.68 -14.75 34.86
CA ILE A 553 1.05 -16.06 34.57
C ILE A 553 1.36 -16.50 33.13
N GLY A 554 2.01 -15.66 32.32
CA GLY A 554 2.55 -15.96 30.99
C GLY A 554 1.66 -15.56 29.82
N ASP A 555 0.36 -15.33 30.05
CA ASP A 555 -0.66 -15.41 29.00
C ASP A 555 -1.83 -14.42 29.20
N THR A 556 -1.65 -13.31 29.94
CA THR A 556 -2.76 -12.39 30.24
C THR A 556 -2.42 -10.95 29.92
N ASP A 557 -3.20 -10.28 29.10
CA ASP A 557 -3.04 -8.86 28.82
C ASP A 557 -4.14 -8.05 29.50
N PHE A 558 -3.78 -6.87 29.99
CA PHE A 558 -4.73 -5.92 30.58
C PHE A 558 -4.58 -4.54 29.96
N ARG A 559 -5.71 -3.96 29.56
CA ARG A 559 -5.79 -2.61 29.01
C ARG A 559 -6.80 -1.77 29.78
N ILE A 560 -6.43 -0.51 29.99
CA ILE A 560 -7.33 0.54 30.45
C ILE A 560 -7.16 1.75 29.55
N GLU A 561 -8.27 2.32 29.11
CA GLU A 561 -8.29 3.54 28.32
C GLU A 561 -9.41 4.45 28.80
N TYR A 562 -9.10 5.74 28.93
CA TYR A 562 -10.06 6.78 29.24
C TYR A 562 -10.03 7.85 28.17
N THR A 563 -11.17 8.12 27.55
CA THR A 563 -11.36 9.17 26.55
C THR A 563 -12.35 10.18 27.09
N HIS A 564 -12.05 11.46 26.92
CA HIS A 564 -12.86 12.58 27.36
C HIS A 564 -12.92 13.65 26.28
N ILE A 565 -14.12 14.07 25.90
CA ILE A 565 -14.33 15.05 24.84
C ILE A 565 -15.30 16.10 25.39
N ASN A 566 -14.83 17.34 25.50
CA ASN A 566 -15.68 18.45 25.92
C ASN A 566 -16.85 18.63 24.95
N ASN A 567 -17.90 19.28 25.46
CA ASN A 567 -18.92 19.85 24.60
C ASN A 567 -18.28 20.85 23.63
N TYR A 568 -18.92 21.02 22.48
CA TYR A 568 -18.48 21.90 21.39
C TYR A 568 -17.16 21.52 20.70
N VAL A 569 -16.60 20.34 20.96
CA VAL A 569 -15.57 19.76 20.05
C VAL A 569 -16.25 19.28 18.77
N TYR A 570 -15.54 19.27 17.63
CA TYR A 570 -16.11 18.97 16.30
C TYR A 570 -17.20 19.94 15.88
N TYR A 571 -17.28 21.09 16.57
CA TYR A 571 -18.25 22.13 16.29
C TYR A 571 -17.84 22.88 15.02
N SER A 572 -18.84 23.29 14.25
CA SER A 572 -18.64 24.09 13.05
C SER A 572 -19.57 25.30 13.10
N THR A 573 -19.12 26.44 12.55
CA THR A 573 -20.01 27.61 12.41
C THR A 573 -21.03 27.38 11.30
N HIS A 574 -20.63 26.64 10.27
CA HIS A 574 -21.45 26.30 9.12
C HIS A 574 -21.46 24.79 8.88
N PRO A 575 -22.59 24.21 8.46
CA PRO A 575 -22.69 22.75 8.24
C PRO A 575 -21.64 22.20 7.26
N TRP A 576 -21.21 22.98 6.27
CA TRP A 576 -20.16 22.56 5.35
C TRP A 576 -18.76 22.52 5.99
N GLN A 577 -18.62 22.85 7.26
CA GLN A 577 -17.37 22.73 8.02
C GLN A 577 -17.47 21.65 9.12
N ASP A 578 -18.55 20.85 9.12
CA ASP A 578 -18.73 19.73 10.05
C ASP A 578 -17.59 18.73 9.90
N TYR A 579 -17.03 18.29 11.03
CA TYR A 579 -15.96 17.29 11.12
C TYR A 579 -16.47 15.85 10.93
N LEU A 580 -17.33 15.71 9.92
CA LEU A 580 -17.96 14.49 9.48
C LEU A 580 -17.56 14.21 8.03
N TYR A 581 -17.47 12.93 7.68
CA TYR A 581 -17.38 12.46 6.31
C TYR A 581 -18.43 11.38 6.09
N GLN A 582 -19.35 11.60 5.15
CA GLN A 582 -20.50 10.72 4.89
C GLN A 582 -21.36 10.40 6.13
N GLY A 583 -21.47 11.36 7.07
CA GLY A 583 -22.24 11.22 8.30
C GLY A 583 -21.48 10.63 9.49
N GLU A 584 -20.26 10.14 9.26
CA GLU A 584 -19.40 9.56 10.30
C GLU A 584 -18.38 10.56 10.83
N TYR A 585 -18.08 10.50 12.13
CA TYR A 585 -17.02 11.31 12.73
C TYR A 585 -15.68 10.97 12.10
N ILE A 586 -14.94 12.00 11.70
CA ILE A 586 -13.54 11.88 11.28
C ILE A 586 -12.65 11.60 12.50
N GLY A 587 -12.99 12.18 13.66
CA GLY A 587 -12.35 11.91 14.95
C GLY A 587 -12.98 10.72 15.70
N ASP A 588 -13.01 10.79 17.03
CA ASP A 588 -13.50 9.70 17.88
C ASP A 588 -15.01 9.49 17.74
N THR A 589 -15.43 8.23 17.76
CA THR A 589 -16.83 7.79 17.63
C THR A 589 -17.75 8.28 18.74
N LEU A 590 -17.19 8.69 19.89
CA LEU A 590 -17.97 9.27 20.99
C LEU A 590 -18.67 10.57 20.61
N GLY A 591 -18.12 11.32 19.66
CA GLY A 591 -18.58 12.68 19.36
C GLY A 591 -18.34 13.65 20.53
N PRO A 592 -18.94 14.86 20.47
CA PRO A 592 -18.79 15.87 21.51
C PRO A 592 -19.54 15.52 22.81
N ASP A 593 -19.15 16.19 23.90
CA ASP A 593 -19.86 16.15 25.18
C ASP A 593 -19.97 14.75 25.80
N ALA A 594 -18.89 13.97 25.68
CA ALA A 594 -18.90 12.56 26.03
C ALA A 594 -17.59 12.12 26.69
N ASP A 595 -17.69 11.03 27.46
CA ASP A 595 -16.52 10.32 27.94
C ASP A 595 -16.73 8.80 27.94
N ARG A 596 -15.61 8.08 27.90
CA ARG A 596 -15.57 6.61 27.85
C ARG A 596 -14.45 6.09 28.73
N LEU A 597 -14.79 5.18 29.62
CA LEU A 597 -13.83 4.28 30.26
C LEU A 597 -13.96 2.90 29.60
N TYR A 598 -12.85 2.40 29.09
CA TYR A 598 -12.72 1.07 28.52
C TYR A 598 -11.71 0.24 29.33
N LEU A 599 -12.11 -0.96 29.70
CA LEU A 599 -11.28 -1.96 30.36
C LEU A 599 -11.35 -3.25 29.55
N GLU A 600 -10.21 -3.90 29.35
CA GLU A 600 -10.13 -5.18 28.65
C GLU A 600 -9.11 -6.08 29.33
N LEU A 601 -9.49 -7.34 29.51
CA LEU A 601 -8.63 -8.42 29.98
C LEU A 601 -8.69 -9.53 28.94
N THR A 602 -7.55 -9.84 28.32
CA THR A 602 -7.44 -10.92 27.33
C THR A 602 -6.55 -12.00 27.90
N HIS A 603 -7.00 -13.25 27.88
CA HIS A 603 -6.23 -14.38 28.35
C HIS A 603 -6.13 -15.45 27.27
N GLN A 604 -4.91 -15.87 26.95
CA GLN A 604 -4.66 -16.95 26.01
C GLN A 604 -4.87 -18.28 26.73
N LEU A 605 -5.98 -18.97 26.43
CA LEU A 605 -6.32 -20.27 27.03
C LEU A 605 -5.49 -21.42 26.42
N SER A 606 -5.01 -21.23 25.19
CA SER A 606 -4.09 -22.10 24.45
C SER A 606 -3.51 -21.32 23.26
N ASP A 607 -2.51 -21.87 22.56
CA ASP A 607 -1.88 -21.27 21.36
C ASP A 607 -2.86 -20.85 20.24
N LYS A 608 -4.14 -21.23 20.32
CA LYS A 608 -5.17 -20.96 19.31
C LYS A 608 -6.44 -20.32 19.87
N ILE A 609 -6.58 -20.16 21.19
CA ILE A 609 -7.84 -19.73 21.81
C ILE A 609 -7.56 -18.57 22.76
N ASP A 610 -8.17 -17.42 22.48
CA ASP A 610 -8.18 -16.30 23.41
C ASP A 610 -9.57 -16.08 23.99
N LEU A 611 -9.60 -15.67 25.25
CA LEU A 611 -10.78 -15.20 25.95
C LEU A 611 -10.58 -13.72 26.29
N SER A 612 -11.42 -12.85 25.74
CA SER A 612 -11.46 -11.43 26.09
C SER A 612 -12.69 -11.10 26.93
N LEU A 613 -12.48 -10.37 28.02
CA LEU A 613 -13.52 -9.79 28.86
C LEU A 613 -13.35 -8.27 28.83
N SER A 614 -14.37 -7.56 28.35
CA SER A 614 -14.33 -6.11 28.26
C SER A 614 -15.49 -5.43 28.98
N TYR A 615 -15.21 -4.24 29.51
CA TYR A 615 -16.19 -3.36 30.13
C TYR A 615 -16.05 -1.96 29.57
N THR A 616 -17.17 -1.41 29.09
CA THR A 616 -17.26 -0.06 28.58
C THR A 616 -18.28 0.74 29.37
N HIS A 617 -17.87 1.85 29.96
CA HIS A 617 -18.77 2.83 30.56
C HIS A 617 -18.67 4.14 29.77
N GLN A 618 -19.75 4.49 29.09
CA GLN A 618 -19.88 5.73 28.35
C GLN A 618 -20.88 6.65 29.04
N ARG A 619 -20.57 7.94 29.08
CA ARG A 619 -21.52 8.98 29.44
C ARG A 619 -21.55 9.99 28.29
N HIS A 620 -22.75 10.40 27.94
CA HIS A 620 -22.96 11.37 26.87
C HIS A 620 -23.94 12.42 27.38
N GLY A 621 -23.55 13.70 27.32
CA GLY A 621 -24.43 14.81 27.60
C GLY A 621 -25.33 15.12 26.40
N GLU A 622 -25.91 16.31 26.36
CA GLU A 622 -26.82 16.74 25.29
C GLU A 622 -26.10 17.38 24.09
N GLY A 623 -24.77 17.57 24.16
CA GLY A 623 -23.98 18.10 23.05
C GLY A 623 -23.99 17.16 21.83
N GLN A 624 -24.14 17.72 20.64
CA GLN A 624 -24.15 16.98 19.37
C GLN A 624 -23.55 17.85 18.25
N VAL A 625 -23.10 17.22 17.17
CA VAL A 625 -22.67 17.94 15.96
C VAL A 625 -23.81 18.81 15.43
N GLY A 626 -23.46 20.01 14.98
CA GLY A 626 -24.41 20.98 14.45
C GLY A 626 -25.19 21.76 15.50
N LEU A 627 -25.06 21.46 16.80
CA LEU A 627 -25.58 22.34 17.85
C LEU A 627 -24.73 23.60 17.95
N PRO A 628 -25.33 24.81 17.83
CA PRO A 628 -24.59 26.06 17.87
C PRO A 628 -23.96 26.28 19.25
N LEU A 629 -22.74 26.83 19.28
CA LEU A 629 -22.15 27.35 20.50
C LEU A 629 -23.10 28.42 21.09
N PRO A 630 -23.45 28.34 22.39
CA PRO A 630 -24.31 29.34 23.02
C PRO A 630 -23.75 30.76 22.88
N SER A 631 -24.60 31.76 22.61
CA SER A 631 -24.15 33.16 22.51
C SER A 631 -23.64 33.75 23.84
N ASP A 632 -24.00 33.13 24.97
CA ASP A 632 -23.55 33.53 26.30
C ASP A 632 -22.36 32.65 26.75
N PRO A 633 -21.16 33.23 26.93
CA PRO A 633 -19.99 32.50 27.41
C PRO A 633 -20.20 31.83 28.77
N ILE A 634 -21.03 32.39 29.66
CA ILE A 634 -21.29 31.78 30.98
C ILE A 634 -22.00 30.45 30.78
N MET A 635 -23.06 30.44 29.97
CA MET A 635 -23.80 29.22 29.60
C MET A 635 -22.91 28.21 28.88
N ALA A 636 -22.00 28.67 28.01
CA ALA A 636 -21.06 27.79 27.33
C ALA A 636 -20.09 27.12 28.32
N ASN A 637 -19.55 27.86 29.29
CA ASN A 637 -18.68 27.32 30.33
C ASN A 637 -19.41 26.38 31.29
N GLU A 638 -20.65 26.69 31.68
CA GLU A 638 -21.46 25.82 32.56
C GLU A 638 -21.78 24.48 31.90
N ASN A 639 -21.92 24.45 30.57
CA ASN A 639 -22.26 23.27 29.78
C ASN A 639 -21.06 22.67 29.03
N ILE A 640 -19.83 22.92 29.49
CA ILE A 640 -18.62 22.50 28.77
C ILE A 640 -18.39 20.98 28.79
N PHE A 641 -18.99 20.25 29.74
CA PHE A 641 -18.81 18.80 29.83
C PHE A 641 -19.98 18.11 30.53
N LEU A 642 -20.46 17.02 29.92
CA LEU A 642 -21.65 16.27 30.27
C LEU A 642 -22.84 17.19 30.54
N SER A 643 -23.15 18.00 29.54
CA SER A 643 -24.22 18.99 29.61
C SER A 643 -25.60 18.33 29.74
N GLY A 644 -26.54 19.04 30.37
CA GLY A 644 -27.93 18.63 30.44
C GLY A 644 -28.18 17.26 31.09
N ILE A 645 -29.06 16.48 30.48
CA ILE A 645 -29.40 15.13 30.92
C ILE A 645 -28.36 14.14 30.41
N ILE A 646 -27.66 13.50 31.33
CA ILE A 646 -26.59 12.55 30.98
C ILE A 646 -27.17 11.18 30.64
N GLU A 647 -27.00 10.73 29.41
CA GLU A 647 -27.14 9.33 29.01
C GLU A 647 -25.96 8.52 29.58
N LYS A 648 -26.24 7.36 30.17
CA LYS A 648 -25.21 6.45 30.72
C LYS A 648 -25.37 5.08 30.12
N LYS A 649 -24.35 4.63 29.41
CA LYS A 649 -24.29 3.32 28.76
C LYS A 649 -23.20 2.47 29.40
N GLN A 650 -23.57 1.26 29.84
CA GLN A 650 -22.67 0.28 30.41
C GLN A 650 -22.77 -1.02 29.62
N ALA A 651 -21.69 -1.37 28.93
CA ALA A 651 -21.59 -2.60 28.15
C ALA A 651 -20.58 -3.55 28.81
N TYR A 652 -20.99 -4.80 28.99
CA TYR A 652 -20.13 -5.91 29.44
C TYR A 652 -20.08 -6.92 28.31
N GLN A 653 -18.88 -7.25 27.84
CA GLN A 653 -18.70 -8.20 26.74
C GLN A 653 -17.77 -9.33 27.19
N ALA A 654 -18.14 -10.55 26.79
CA ALA A 654 -17.24 -11.69 26.81
C ALA A 654 -17.12 -12.21 25.38
N GLU A 655 -15.89 -12.40 24.91
CA GLU A 655 -15.57 -12.87 23.57
C GLU A 655 -14.58 -14.03 23.65
N ILE A 656 -14.85 -15.09 22.89
CA ILE A 656 -13.90 -16.17 22.66
C ILE A 656 -13.51 -16.17 21.19
N SER A 657 -12.21 -16.14 20.90
CA SER A 657 -11.66 -16.30 19.56
C SER A 657 -10.97 -17.66 19.46
N TYR A 658 -11.05 -18.28 18.28
CA TYR A 658 -10.41 -19.54 17.97
C TYR A 658 -9.76 -19.47 16.59
N GLU A 659 -8.44 -19.56 16.56
CA GLU A 659 -7.65 -19.72 15.35
C GLU A 659 -7.71 -21.19 14.90
N ILE A 660 -8.57 -21.46 13.92
CA ILE A 660 -8.75 -22.81 13.38
C ILE A 660 -7.46 -23.22 12.64
N SER A 661 -6.95 -22.31 11.82
CA SER A 661 -5.70 -22.38 11.04
C SER A 661 -5.20 -20.95 10.77
N PRO A 662 -3.96 -20.75 10.28
CA PRO A 662 -3.45 -19.41 9.97
C PRO A 662 -4.37 -18.58 9.07
N GLN A 663 -5.16 -19.24 8.23
CA GLN A 663 -6.14 -18.60 7.34
C GLN A 663 -7.53 -18.42 7.93
N TRP A 664 -7.94 -19.21 8.94
CA TRP A 664 -9.32 -19.27 9.42
C TRP A 664 -9.39 -18.90 10.90
N ALA A 665 -10.18 -17.88 11.22
CA ALA A 665 -10.48 -17.49 12.59
C ALA A 665 -11.99 -17.44 12.82
N LEU A 666 -12.42 -17.92 13.99
CA LEU A 666 -13.81 -17.83 14.43
C LEU A 666 -13.85 -17.09 15.77
N SER A 667 -14.70 -16.07 15.91
CA SER A 667 -15.00 -15.46 17.19
C SER A 667 -16.49 -15.52 17.52
N ALA A 668 -16.79 -15.57 18.81
CA ALA A 668 -18.14 -15.48 19.33
C ALA A 668 -18.15 -14.59 20.56
N SER A 669 -19.04 -13.59 20.59
CA SER A 669 -19.16 -12.66 21.69
C SER A 669 -20.59 -12.51 22.19
N ALA A 670 -20.72 -12.21 23.48
CA ALA A 670 -21.97 -11.88 24.14
C ALA A 670 -21.83 -10.55 24.87
N THR A 671 -22.66 -9.58 24.51
CA THR A 671 -22.63 -8.22 25.06
C THR A 671 -23.92 -7.89 25.79
N LEU A 672 -23.81 -7.54 27.07
CA LEU A 672 -24.90 -7.03 27.90
C LEU A 672 -24.79 -5.52 28.01
N ASN A 673 -25.75 -4.81 27.43
CA ASN A 673 -25.78 -3.36 27.41
C ASN A 673 -26.92 -2.82 28.29
N ASN A 674 -26.60 -1.90 29.20
CA ASN A 674 -27.57 -1.20 30.03
C ASN A 674 -27.46 0.31 29.80
N ILE A 675 -28.52 0.90 29.27
CA ILE A 675 -28.62 2.33 28.98
C ILE A 675 -29.59 2.98 29.96
N LYS A 676 -29.21 4.14 30.51
CA LYS A 676 -30.08 5.00 31.32
C LYS A 676 -30.13 6.37 30.69
N ASN A 677 -31.32 6.96 30.68
CA ASN A 677 -31.66 8.20 30.01
C ASN A 677 -31.33 8.16 28.51
N ILE A 678 -31.81 7.12 27.81
CA ILE A 678 -31.59 6.99 26.36
C ILE A 678 -32.11 8.23 25.61
N ASP A 679 -31.36 8.67 24.60
CA ASP A 679 -31.59 9.91 23.84
C ASP A 679 -31.70 11.14 24.75
N ASN A 680 -30.94 11.13 25.86
CA ASN A 680 -30.97 12.14 26.90
C ASN A 680 -32.38 12.37 27.52
N MET A 681 -33.28 11.38 27.50
CA MET A 681 -34.62 11.49 28.09
C MET A 681 -34.64 10.98 29.55
N VAL A 682 -34.95 11.83 30.52
CA VAL A 682 -34.92 11.47 31.96
C VAL A 682 -35.79 10.25 32.27
N GLY A 683 -35.18 9.24 32.87
CA GLY A 683 -35.87 8.08 33.44
C GLY A 683 -36.09 6.93 32.46
N GLU A 684 -35.91 7.16 31.16
CA GLU A 684 -35.97 6.12 30.13
C GLU A 684 -34.79 5.16 30.27
N LYS A 685 -35.04 3.87 30.06
CA LYS A 685 -34.03 2.82 30.25
C LYS A 685 -34.16 1.77 29.19
N GLU A 686 -33.02 1.32 28.70
CA GLU A 686 -32.93 0.24 27.73
C GLU A 686 -31.95 -0.82 28.21
N LYS A 687 -32.28 -2.08 27.94
CA LYS A 687 -31.42 -3.22 28.25
C LYS A 687 -31.41 -4.14 27.06
N ASN A 688 -30.24 -4.29 26.47
CA ASN A 688 -30.05 -5.07 25.27
C ASN A 688 -29.04 -6.17 25.53
N THR A 689 -29.31 -7.34 24.96
CA THR A 689 -28.34 -8.43 24.88
C THR A 689 -28.05 -8.67 23.41
N TYR A 690 -26.76 -8.62 23.06
CA TYR A 690 -26.26 -8.86 21.71
C TYR A 690 -25.42 -10.13 21.74
N PHE A 691 -25.63 -11.00 20.77
CA PHE A 691 -24.71 -12.09 20.48
C PHE A 691 -24.17 -11.89 19.07
N GLN A 692 -22.87 -11.96 18.92
CA GLN A 692 -22.20 -11.85 17.63
C GLN A 692 -21.38 -13.12 17.42
N MET A 693 -21.41 -13.64 16.21
CA MET A 693 -20.45 -14.66 15.76
C MET A 693 -19.83 -14.17 14.47
N GLU A 694 -18.51 -14.31 14.34
CA GLU A 694 -17.76 -13.84 13.19
C GLU A 694 -16.81 -14.94 12.73
N LEU A 695 -16.87 -15.26 11.44
CA LEU A 695 -15.98 -16.20 10.78
C LEU A 695 -15.18 -15.43 9.74
N ASN A 696 -13.87 -15.45 9.88
CA ASN A 696 -12.92 -14.75 9.02
C ASN A 696 -12.04 -15.78 8.30
N TYR A 697 -11.87 -15.57 6.99
CA TYR A 697 -10.97 -16.33 6.15
C TYR A 697 -10.08 -15.41 5.33
N GLU A 698 -8.76 -15.52 5.52
CA GLU A 698 -7.73 -14.88 4.73
C GLU A 698 -7.01 -15.95 3.89
N PHE A 699 -7.01 -15.81 2.57
CA PHE A 699 -6.51 -16.85 1.66
C PHE A 699 -4.99 -17.00 1.65
#